data_AF-A0A7S4MHD7-F1
#
_entry.id   AF-A0A7S4MHD7-F1
#
_cell.length_a   1.000
_cell.length_b   1.000
_cell.length_c   1.000
_cell.angle_alpha   90.00
_cell.angle_beta   90.00
_cell.angle_gamma   90.00
#
_symmetry.space_group_name_H-M   'P 1'
#
loop_
_entity.id
_entity.type
_entity.pdbx_description
1 polymer ?
#
loop_
_entity_poly.entity_id
_entity_poly.type
_entity_poly.pdbx_seq_one_letter_code
_entity_poly.pdbx_strand_id
1 'polypeptide(L)'
;MANTHGSHYKFFLSRDVPFPLKVRIDRLETVAHMFEEKPPYKMIYITCELWHEDILLCGRVTTTFQTFEENTLWNQWLYTPIKYRDLPLGSFLLIKVWDAFSPGKQIVIGEAKIPLFSSTSRRVKEGRYTINLKHPCENPESLSQPQVQSASLEELERLEKLMKKFNRNKMPRIEWLDKKVMVEFEKTKQKAMQGCGGEMYLHLEFASFEYPVIFNQAPPPPQPPVLSINEPTLINDVHDEQNPVEMKYLKLAHRSSIYDKDLKPDQSERIQIDKIVSYPPHKALTTVEKELIWKFRYFMAKNPKSLPKFLQCVDWKDPQNVVQGVEMIDKWEPMDPTGALELLSKQFKHIEVRKYAVRRLEEASDDEILSYLLQLVQAMGYERTGEIPLTDFIIKRACKNFELANYFHWYLTVESVRNDHRGKCFKKKLRLFHLALSLENDVMLKQLKRGEELVKVITRIQRHIRDLQYNRPKKIKIFQEWLTEKGKFSALHRMPELALPLDPNNEIVGVIPEKATIFKSAMAPLGIRFLLKDDRDYMILFKSGDDLRQDQFVVQLITLMDKLLKYENLDLQLTPYRVLATSFNEGLLECVNPSQSIASVLKSKKFEGNIQKYLRAQEGDYNQSLDTFVRSCAGYCVITYILGIGDRHLDNLLITPKGNLFHIDFGFILGKDPKPLPPPMKLCKEMVEGMGGASSEHYLKFKEHCCEAYNILRKSANLILNLFQLMIDADIPDISDEPEKSILKVQEKFRLELSDEEAGKFFQALINESVSALFPQITEVVHRWAQYWRA
;
A
#
# COMPACT_ATOMS: atom_id res chain seq x y z
N MET A 1 33.35 68.44 5.63
CA MET A 1 32.01 68.33 6.25
C MET A 1 31.17 67.39 5.40
N ALA A 2 31.05 66.12 5.82
CA ALA A 2 30.32 65.09 5.10
C ALA A 2 28.92 64.96 5.71
N ASN A 3 27.87 65.19 4.90
CA ASN A 3 26.48 64.98 5.29
C ASN A 3 26.17 63.48 5.39
N THR A 4 26.14 62.94 6.61
CA THR A 4 25.55 61.64 6.92
C THR A 4 24.04 61.79 7.12
N HIS A 5 23.24 61.66 6.06
CA HIS A 5 21.82 61.39 6.20
C HIS A 5 21.60 59.93 6.60
N GLY A 6 21.61 59.64 7.91
CA GLY A 6 21.18 58.36 8.46
C GLY A 6 19.68 58.20 8.25
N SER A 7 19.27 57.32 7.34
CA SER A 7 17.87 56.92 7.22
C SER A 7 17.50 56.01 8.40
N HIS A 8 16.77 56.54 9.37
CA HIS A 8 16.23 55.73 10.46
C HIS A 8 15.16 54.77 9.91
N TYR A 9 15.47 53.47 9.84
CA TYR A 9 14.49 52.43 9.51
C TYR A 9 13.72 52.04 10.77
N LYS A 10 12.42 52.38 10.83
CA LYS A 10 11.50 51.93 11.89
C LYS A 10 10.82 50.62 11.48
N PHE A 11 10.76 49.64 12.40
CA PHE A 11 10.12 48.33 12.21
C PHE A 11 9.58 47.80 13.55
N PHE A 12 8.62 46.88 13.48
CA PHE A 12 8.17 46.08 14.62
C PHE A 12 8.83 44.70 14.57
N LEU A 13 9.05 44.08 15.73
CA LEU A 13 9.44 42.67 15.78
C LEU A 13 8.19 41.80 15.90
N SER A 14 8.19 40.62 15.27
CA SER A 14 7.04 39.70 15.34
C SER A 14 6.62 39.40 16.78
N ARG A 15 7.59 39.18 17.68
CA ARG A 15 7.37 38.96 19.13
C ARG A 15 6.59 40.08 19.83
N ASP A 16 6.66 41.31 19.31
CA ASP A 16 6.04 42.50 19.89
C ASP A 16 4.63 42.75 19.33
N VAL A 17 4.13 41.88 18.45
CA VAL A 17 2.79 41.97 17.84
C VAL A 17 1.85 40.97 18.52
N PRO A 18 1.06 41.38 19.54
CA PRO A 18 0.20 40.49 20.32
C PRO A 18 -1.15 40.18 19.66
N PHE A 19 -1.35 40.60 18.41
CA PHE A 19 -2.62 40.46 17.70
C PHE A 19 -2.73 39.08 17.03
N PRO A 20 -3.93 38.50 16.93
CA PRO A 20 -4.17 37.27 16.18
C PRO A 20 -3.84 37.48 14.69
N LEU A 21 -3.28 36.45 14.05
CA LEU A 21 -3.13 36.42 12.60
C LEU A 21 -4.53 36.42 11.97
N LYS A 22 -4.73 37.35 11.04
CA LYS A 22 -5.97 37.51 10.29
C LYS A 22 -5.71 37.68 8.80
N VAL A 23 -6.58 37.11 7.98
CA VAL A 23 -6.55 37.18 6.53
C VAL A 23 -7.96 37.49 6.03
N ARG A 24 -8.10 38.44 5.11
CA ARG A 24 -9.37 38.71 4.44
C ARG A 24 -9.42 37.92 3.14
N ILE A 25 -10.45 37.11 2.98
CA ILE A 25 -10.80 36.51 1.69
C ILE A 25 -11.69 37.50 0.96
N ASP A 26 -11.20 38.05 -0.16
CA ASP A 26 -11.89 39.11 -0.90
C ASP A 26 -12.82 38.49 -1.96
N ARG A 27 -12.22 37.90 -3.01
CA ARG A 27 -12.96 37.30 -4.12
C ARG A 27 -12.19 36.16 -4.79
N LEU A 28 -12.92 35.24 -5.42
CA LEU A 28 -12.40 34.19 -6.28
C LEU A 28 -12.83 34.48 -7.73
N GLU A 29 -11.87 34.62 -8.63
CA GLU A 29 -12.08 34.80 -10.07
C GLU A 29 -11.77 33.50 -10.82
N THR A 30 -12.64 33.08 -11.73
CA THR A 30 -12.48 31.84 -12.52
C THR A 30 -12.63 32.10 -14.02
N VAL A 31 -12.04 31.24 -14.86
CA VAL A 31 -12.08 31.41 -16.34
C VAL A 31 -13.34 30.76 -16.92
N ALA A 32 -14.02 31.47 -17.85
CA ALA A 32 -15.35 31.14 -18.39
C ALA A 32 -15.54 29.70 -18.95
N HIS A 33 -14.51 29.04 -19.47
CA HIS A 33 -14.62 27.68 -20.05
C HIS A 33 -14.88 26.58 -19.00
N MET A 34 -14.65 26.86 -17.70
CA MET A 34 -14.95 25.95 -16.58
C MET A 34 -16.47 25.66 -16.41
N PHE A 35 -17.32 26.41 -17.10
CA PHE A 35 -18.79 26.27 -17.02
C PHE A 35 -19.40 25.43 -18.16
N GLU A 36 -18.63 25.02 -19.17
CA GLU A 36 -19.16 24.36 -20.39
C GLU A 36 -19.17 22.81 -20.35
N GLU A 37 -18.47 22.15 -19.42
CA GLU A 37 -18.54 20.69 -19.19
C GLU A 37 -18.97 20.35 -17.74
N LYS A 38 -20.14 19.69 -17.57
CA LYS A 38 -20.90 19.41 -16.31
C LYS A 38 -20.26 18.40 -15.33
N PRO A 39 -20.66 18.32 -14.01
CA PRO A 39 -21.46 19.22 -13.14
C PRO A 39 -20.93 19.34 -11.65
N PRO A 40 -21.66 19.96 -10.69
CA PRO A 40 -22.05 21.36 -10.56
C PRO A 40 -21.53 21.98 -9.24
N TYR A 41 -20.60 22.92 -9.29
CA TYR A 41 -20.26 23.71 -8.10
C TYR A 41 -21.47 24.57 -7.72
N LYS A 42 -22.31 24.11 -6.80
CA LYS A 42 -23.50 24.88 -6.37
C LYS A 42 -23.15 25.86 -5.26
N MET A 43 -22.41 25.37 -4.27
CA MET A 43 -21.99 26.15 -3.13
C MET A 43 -20.53 25.82 -2.83
N ILE A 44 -19.70 26.85 -2.75
CA ILE A 44 -18.30 26.73 -2.40
C ILE A 44 -17.98 27.50 -1.13
N TYR A 45 -16.92 27.09 -0.46
CA TYR A 45 -16.37 27.81 0.68
C TYR A 45 -14.85 27.62 0.74
N ILE A 46 -14.17 28.51 1.46
CA ILE A 46 -12.72 28.52 1.56
C ILE A 46 -12.32 28.21 3.00
N THR A 47 -11.36 27.30 3.15
CA THR A 47 -10.71 27.01 4.43
C THR A 47 -9.28 27.52 4.43
N CYS A 48 -8.87 28.12 5.54
CA CYS A 48 -7.50 28.50 5.81
C CYS A 48 -6.98 27.67 6.99
N GLU A 49 -5.90 26.94 6.78
CA GLU A 49 -5.20 26.13 7.77
C GLU A 49 -3.80 26.72 8.00
N LEU A 50 -3.38 26.88 9.25
CA LEU A 50 -2.07 27.42 9.59
C LEU A 50 -1.10 26.27 9.88
N TRP A 51 0.00 26.21 9.11
CA TRP A 51 0.98 25.12 9.17
C TRP A 51 2.37 25.66 9.45
N HIS A 52 3.20 24.81 10.06
CA HIS A 52 4.65 24.95 10.12
C HIS A 52 5.28 23.60 9.81
N GLU A 53 6.01 23.53 8.70
CA GLU A 53 6.49 22.25 8.14
C GLU A 53 5.31 21.27 7.95
N ASP A 54 5.38 20.09 8.54
CA ASP A 54 4.32 19.06 8.50
C ASP A 54 3.41 19.08 9.73
N ILE A 55 3.45 20.15 10.53
CA ILE A 55 2.65 20.30 11.76
C ILE A 55 1.56 21.35 11.54
N LEU A 56 0.30 20.95 11.75
CA LEU A 56 -0.84 21.85 11.80
C LEU A 56 -0.80 22.64 13.13
N LEU A 57 -0.63 23.96 13.05
CA LEU A 57 -0.54 24.83 14.23
C LEU A 57 -1.94 25.19 14.77
N CYS A 58 -2.95 25.25 13.92
CA CYS A 58 -4.33 25.59 14.30
C CYS A 58 -5.36 24.89 13.41
N GLY A 59 -6.50 24.53 13.99
CA GLY A 59 -7.67 24.02 13.26
C GLY A 59 -8.17 24.95 12.15
N ARG A 60 -8.91 24.38 11.19
CA ARG A 60 -9.41 25.07 10.00
C ARG A 60 -10.31 26.25 10.35
N VAL A 61 -10.02 27.41 9.74
CA VAL A 61 -10.92 28.58 9.77
C VAL A 61 -11.61 28.68 8.41
N THR A 62 -12.93 28.83 8.42
CA THR A 62 -13.77 28.67 7.23
C THR A 62 -14.55 29.94 6.90
N THR A 63 -14.68 30.28 5.62
CA THR A 63 -15.59 31.32 5.15
C THR A 63 -17.05 30.87 5.22
N THR A 64 -17.98 31.80 5.03
CA THR A 64 -19.37 31.45 4.69
C THR A 64 -19.42 30.71 3.34
N PHE A 65 -20.47 29.92 3.14
CA PHE A 65 -20.72 29.32 1.83
C PHE A 65 -21.24 30.38 0.85
N GLN A 66 -20.79 30.32 -0.39
CA GLN A 66 -21.22 31.19 -1.49
C GLN A 66 -21.61 30.38 -2.72
N THR A 67 -22.51 30.92 -3.54
CA THR A 67 -22.81 30.37 -4.86
C THR A 67 -21.58 30.49 -5.75
N PHE A 68 -21.23 29.44 -6.49
CA PHE A 68 -20.08 29.49 -7.40
C PHE A 68 -20.41 30.29 -8.65
N GLU A 69 -19.75 31.43 -8.81
CA GLU A 69 -19.86 32.33 -9.96
C GLU A 69 -18.47 32.69 -10.49
N GLU A 70 -18.40 33.24 -11.71
CA GLU A 70 -17.14 33.71 -12.33
C GLU A 70 -16.34 34.65 -11.41
N ASN A 71 -17.03 35.41 -10.55
CA ASN A 71 -16.43 36.30 -9.58
C ASN A 71 -17.14 36.19 -8.22
N THR A 72 -16.80 35.15 -7.47
CA THR A 72 -17.43 34.86 -6.18
C THR A 72 -16.84 35.75 -5.08
N LEU A 73 -17.69 36.51 -4.36
CA LEU A 73 -17.26 37.51 -3.36
C LEU A 73 -17.51 37.02 -1.92
N TRP A 74 -16.52 37.20 -1.04
CA TRP A 74 -16.69 37.00 0.41
C TRP A 74 -16.50 38.29 1.20
N ASN A 75 -15.44 39.05 0.88
CA ASN A 75 -15.00 40.21 1.68
C ASN A 75 -14.97 39.92 3.20
N GLN A 76 -14.54 38.72 3.59
CA GLN A 76 -14.65 38.21 4.95
C GLN A 76 -13.29 38.10 5.62
N TRP A 77 -13.13 38.68 6.81
CA TRP A 77 -11.96 38.46 7.65
C TRP A 77 -12.05 37.13 8.39
N LEU A 78 -11.04 36.28 8.21
CA LEU A 78 -10.83 35.06 8.97
C LEU A 78 -9.75 35.31 10.02
N TYR A 79 -10.02 34.85 11.24
CA TYR A 79 -9.14 35.03 12.40
C TYR A 79 -8.62 33.67 12.86
N THR A 80 -7.32 33.56 13.02
CA THR A 80 -6.70 32.41 13.67
C THR A 80 -6.48 32.72 15.17
N PRO A 81 -6.56 31.72 16.06
CA PRO A 81 -6.28 31.89 17.49
C PRO A 81 -4.80 32.15 17.79
N ILE A 82 -3.90 31.97 16.81
CA ILE A 82 -2.46 32.18 16.96
C ILE A 82 -2.09 33.63 16.70
N LYS A 83 -1.30 34.22 17.60
CA LYS A 83 -0.83 35.61 17.49
C LYS A 83 0.43 35.70 16.61
N TYR A 84 0.67 36.86 16.00
CA TYR A 84 1.87 37.09 15.20
C TYR A 84 3.18 36.83 15.98
N ARG A 85 3.17 37.06 17.30
CA ARG A 85 4.31 36.76 18.19
C ARG A 85 4.64 35.29 18.37
N ASP A 86 3.66 34.42 18.17
CA ASP A 86 3.78 32.98 18.41
C ASP A 86 4.07 32.21 17.11
N LEU A 87 4.15 32.90 15.95
CA LEU A 87 4.41 32.30 14.65
C LEU A 87 5.90 31.95 14.44
N PRO A 88 6.25 30.69 14.16
CA PRO A 88 7.56 30.30 13.64
C PRO A 88 7.88 30.93 12.28
N LEU A 89 9.18 31.07 11.95
CA LEU A 89 9.62 31.67 10.67
C LEU A 89 9.13 30.88 9.45
N GLY A 90 9.03 29.55 9.58
CA GLY A 90 8.60 28.65 8.52
C GLY A 90 7.08 28.51 8.39
N SER A 91 6.29 29.37 9.05
CA SER A 91 4.83 29.24 9.00
C SER A 91 4.25 29.66 7.65
N PHE A 92 3.28 28.88 7.16
CA PHE A 92 2.53 29.16 5.95
C PHE A 92 1.04 28.93 6.15
N LEU A 93 0.23 29.62 5.35
CA LEU A 93 -1.21 29.41 5.27
C LEU A 93 -1.50 28.48 4.10
N LEU A 94 -2.14 27.34 4.37
CA LEU A 94 -2.70 26.45 3.37
C LEU A 94 -4.16 26.85 3.14
N ILE A 95 -4.48 27.25 1.91
CA ILE A 95 -5.80 27.69 1.52
C ILE A 95 -6.38 26.64 0.57
N LYS A 96 -7.59 26.17 0.87
CA LYS A 96 -8.33 25.21 0.03
C LYS A 96 -9.71 25.77 -0.27
N VAL A 97 -10.14 25.63 -1.51
CA VAL A 97 -11.50 25.89 -1.97
C VAL A 97 -12.22 24.56 -2.05
N TRP A 98 -13.35 24.47 -1.38
CA TRP A 98 -14.15 23.26 -1.28
C TRP A 98 -15.45 23.41 -2.05
N ASP A 99 -15.82 22.38 -2.80
CA ASP A 99 -17.17 22.18 -3.29
C ASP A 99 -18.00 21.43 -2.25
N ALA A 100 -19.14 22.01 -1.89
CA ALA A 100 -20.12 21.44 -0.98
C ALA A 100 -21.21 20.67 -1.77
N PHE A 101 -20.81 19.64 -2.51
CA PHE A 101 -21.75 18.81 -3.26
C PHE A 101 -22.43 17.77 -2.36
N SER A 102 -23.67 18.05 -1.95
CA SER A 102 -24.54 17.20 -1.11
C SER A 102 -23.98 16.90 0.30
N PRO A 103 -24.82 16.58 1.30
CA PRO A 103 -24.32 16.27 2.64
C PRO A 103 -23.44 15.00 2.62
N GLY A 104 -22.14 15.14 2.91
CA GLY A 104 -21.22 14.01 3.14
C GLY A 104 -20.10 13.79 2.11
N LYS A 105 -20.06 14.51 0.98
CA LYS A 105 -18.94 14.45 0.02
C LYS A 105 -18.42 15.87 -0.27
N GLN A 106 -17.38 16.27 0.46
CA GLN A 106 -16.70 17.56 0.22
C GLN A 106 -15.44 17.29 -0.61
N ILE A 107 -15.31 17.97 -1.74
CA ILE A 107 -14.17 17.80 -2.66
C ILE A 107 -13.41 19.12 -2.72
N VAL A 108 -12.07 19.06 -2.66
CA VAL A 108 -11.22 20.24 -2.88
C VAL A 108 -11.16 20.49 -4.38
N ILE A 109 -11.39 21.74 -4.79
CA ILE A 109 -11.38 22.14 -6.21
C ILE A 109 -10.17 23.02 -6.56
N GLY A 110 -9.56 23.65 -5.56
CA GLY A 110 -8.34 24.42 -5.73
C GLY A 110 -7.58 24.61 -4.42
N GLU A 111 -6.25 24.58 -4.47
CA GLU A 111 -5.40 24.78 -3.30
C GLU A 111 -4.21 25.70 -3.57
N ALA A 112 -3.74 26.40 -2.53
CA ALA A 112 -2.52 27.21 -2.56
C ALA A 112 -1.84 27.29 -1.19
N LYS A 113 -0.51 27.38 -1.20
CA LYS A 113 0.33 27.61 -0.01
C LYS A 113 0.91 29.02 -0.03
N ILE A 114 0.76 29.76 1.06
CA ILE A 114 1.30 31.12 1.19
C ILE A 114 2.21 31.21 2.42
N PRO A 115 3.53 31.35 2.26
CA PRO A 115 4.43 31.65 3.37
C PRO A 115 4.04 32.97 4.05
N LEU A 116 3.98 32.99 5.38
CA LEU A 116 3.64 34.20 6.14
C LEU A 116 4.82 35.16 6.25
N PHE A 117 6.04 34.66 6.11
CA PHE A 117 7.27 35.44 6.12
C PHE A 117 7.94 35.40 4.75
N SER A 118 8.50 36.54 4.34
CA SER A 118 9.34 36.65 3.15
C SER A 118 10.64 35.87 3.34
N SER A 119 10.98 34.99 2.40
CA SER A 119 12.20 34.17 2.43
C SER A 119 13.49 35.01 2.47
N THR A 120 13.50 36.16 1.77
CA THR A 120 14.67 37.02 1.67
C THR A 120 14.76 38.05 2.78
N SER A 121 13.63 38.66 3.16
CA SER A 121 13.62 39.79 4.09
C SER A 121 13.14 39.44 5.50
N ARG A 122 12.67 38.20 5.72
CA ARG A 122 12.06 37.72 6.99
C ARG A 122 10.92 38.62 7.49
N ARG A 123 10.33 39.42 6.60
CA ARG A 123 9.20 40.32 6.89
C ARG A 123 7.88 39.56 6.82
N VAL A 124 6.96 39.90 7.71
CA VAL A 124 5.57 39.41 7.65
C VAL A 124 4.92 39.91 6.35
N LYS A 125 4.12 39.06 5.71
CA LYS A 125 3.30 39.45 4.55
C LYS A 125 2.19 40.40 4.98
N GLU A 126 2.11 41.53 4.30
CA GLU A 126 1.14 42.60 4.54
C GLU A 126 0.41 42.98 3.25
N GLY A 127 -0.84 43.42 3.37
CA GLY A 127 -1.62 43.98 2.27
C GLY A 127 -2.21 42.93 1.31
N ARG A 128 -2.61 43.39 0.12
CA ARG A 128 -3.33 42.57 -0.87
C ARG A 128 -2.40 41.69 -1.71
N TYR A 129 -2.89 40.50 -2.04
CA TYR A 129 -2.25 39.51 -2.90
C TYR A 129 -3.30 38.87 -3.82
N THR A 130 -2.90 38.57 -5.06
CA THR A 130 -3.63 37.66 -5.96
C THR A 130 -2.82 36.37 -6.10
N ILE A 131 -3.43 35.23 -5.78
CA ILE A 131 -2.77 33.91 -5.88
C ILE A 131 -3.50 33.04 -6.91
N ASN A 132 -2.74 32.24 -7.64
CA ASN A 132 -3.29 31.19 -8.50
C ASN A 132 -3.55 29.93 -7.66
N LEU A 133 -4.74 29.35 -7.76
CA LEU A 133 -5.10 28.10 -7.11
C LEU A 133 -4.86 26.94 -8.07
N LYS A 134 -4.18 25.90 -7.58
CA LYS A 134 -3.90 24.69 -8.36
C LYS A 134 -4.93 23.62 -8.07
N HIS A 135 -5.30 22.83 -9.07
CA HIS A 135 -6.15 21.66 -8.85
C HIS A 135 -5.41 20.66 -7.94
N PRO A 136 -6.08 20.02 -6.95
CA PRO A 136 -5.43 19.12 -5.98
C PRO A 136 -4.80 17.84 -6.56
N CYS A 137 -4.77 17.69 -7.89
CA CYS A 137 -4.03 16.63 -8.59
C CYS A 137 -2.61 17.06 -8.99
N GLU A 138 -2.21 18.32 -8.74
CA GLU A 138 -0.83 18.77 -8.93
C GLU A 138 0.00 18.58 -7.64
N ASN A 139 1.08 17.80 -7.75
CA ASN A 139 2.13 17.54 -6.74
C ASN A 139 2.17 18.52 -5.53
N PRO A 140 2.09 18.05 -4.26
CA PRO A 140 2.33 18.88 -3.08
C PRO A 140 3.72 19.53 -3.02
N GLU A 141 4.71 18.93 -3.71
CA GLU A 141 6.07 19.46 -3.92
C GLU A 141 6.15 20.57 -5.00
N SER A 142 5.14 20.68 -5.88
CA SER A 142 5.06 21.74 -6.90
C SER A 142 4.61 23.09 -6.33
N LEU A 143 4.30 23.12 -5.03
CA LEU A 143 4.04 24.31 -4.24
C LEU A 143 5.32 24.88 -3.59
N SER A 144 6.45 24.17 -3.72
CA SER A 144 7.71 24.47 -3.02
C SER A 144 8.88 24.82 -3.95
N GLN A 145 8.68 24.78 -5.27
CA GLN A 145 9.70 25.17 -6.25
C GLN A 145 9.22 26.35 -7.09
N PRO A 146 10.00 27.44 -7.25
CA PRO A 146 9.74 28.40 -8.30
C PRO A 146 9.94 27.68 -9.63
N GLN A 147 8.84 27.36 -10.30
CA GLN A 147 8.88 26.99 -11.71
C GLN A 147 9.51 28.15 -12.50
N VAL A 148 10.24 27.80 -13.55
CA VAL A 148 10.82 28.71 -14.56
C VAL A 148 9.90 29.92 -14.76
N GLN A 149 10.40 31.11 -14.43
CA GLN A 149 9.65 32.37 -14.51
C GLN A 149 9.16 32.59 -15.93
N SER A 150 7.87 32.41 -16.18
CA SER A 150 7.25 32.92 -17.40
C SER A 150 7.23 34.45 -17.33
N ALA A 151 7.46 35.13 -18.45
CA ALA A 151 7.42 36.60 -18.51
C ALA A 151 6.10 37.19 -17.95
N SER A 152 5.01 36.41 -18.03
CA SER A 152 3.69 36.74 -17.49
C SER A 152 3.65 36.79 -15.97
N LEU A 153 4.37 35.89 -15.28
CA LEU A 153 4.48 35.85 -13.82
C LEU A 153 5.34 36.99 -13.26
N GLU A 154 6.43 37.34 -13.96
CA GLU A 154 7.27 38.49 -13.62
C GLU A 154 6.51 39.82 -13.76
N GLU A 155 5.70 39.95 -14.81
CA GLU A 155 4.91 41.16 -15.03
C GLU A 155 3.82 41.33 -13.96
N LEU A 156 3.19 40.23 -13.50
CA LEU A 156 2.26 40.28 -12.36
C LEU A 156 2.96 40.72 -11.06
N GLU A 157 4.15 40.18 -10.77
CA GLU A 157 4.92 40.58 -9.58
C GLU A 157 5.37 42.05 -9.65
N ARG A 158 5.73 42.54 -10.84
CA ARG A 158 6.04 43.95 -11.10
C ARG A 158 4.84 44.85 -10.87
N LEU A 159 3.67 44.48 -11.41
CA LEU A 159 2.42 45.22 -11.22
C LEU A 159 2.03 45.31 -9.74
N GLU A 160 2.13 44.21 -8.98
CA GLU A 160 1.89 44.23 -7.53
C GLU A 160 2.86 45.17 -6.77
N LYS A 161 4.16 45.15 -7.12
CA LYS A 161 5.17 46.06 -6.52
C LYS A 161 4.84 47.53 -6.80
N LEU A 162 4.39 47.85 -8.01
CA LEU A 162 3.98 49.21 -8.38
C LEU A 162 2.72 49.65 -7.63
N MET A 163 1.71 48.78 -7.55
CA MET A 163 0.47 49.08 -6.82
C MET A 163 0.72 49.27 -5.32
N LYS A 164 1.63 48.49 -4.72
CA LYS A 164 2.09 48.68 -3.33
C LYS A 164 2.79 50.02 -3.11
N LYS A 165 3.57 50.51 -4.08
CA LYS A 165 4.20 51.85 -4.01
C LYS A 165 3.15 52.96 -4.15
N PHE A 166 2.19 52.80 -5.06
CA PHE A 166 1.09 53.74 -5.27
C PHE A 166 0.20 53.88 -4.02
N ASN A 167 -0.21 52.75 -3.42
CA ASN A 167 -1.03 52.73 -2.20
C ASN A 167 -0.30 53.28 -0.97
N ARG A 168 1.04 53.19 -0.93
CA ARG A 168 1.88 53.74 0.16
C ARG A 168 2.24 55.22 -0.03
N ASN A 169 1.60 55.92 -0.96
CA ASN A 169 1.92 57.31 -1.33
C ASN A 169 3.40 57.54 -1.68
N LYS A 170 4.08 56.50 -2.19
CA LYS A 170 5.46 56.58 -2.68
C LYS A 170 5.54 57.00 -4.15
N MET A 171 4.41 57.44 -4.71
CA MET A 171 4.23 57.95 -6.05
C MET A 171 3.39 59.22 -5.98
N PRO A 172 3.68 60.26 -6.78
CA PRO A 172 2.86 61.46 -6.85
C PRO A 172 1.45 61.12 -7.29
N ARG A 173 0.43 61.65 -6.62
CA ARG A 173 -0.99 61.47 -6.97
C ARG A 173 -1.41 62.52 -7.98
N ILE A 174 -1.84 62.10 -9.16
CA ILE A 174 -2.34 62.99 -10.22
C ILE A 174 -3.67 62.44 -10.69
N GLU A 175 -4.78 63.01 -10.23
CA GLU A 175 -6.10 62.36 -10.28
C GLU A 175 -6.56 61.90 -11.67
N TRP A 176 -6.33 62.70 -12.71
CA TRP A 176 -6.68 62.35 -14.09
C TRP A 176 -5.78 61.24 -14.66
N LEU A 177 -4.49 61.24 -14.30
CA LEU A 177 -3.50 60.27 -14.75
C LEU A 177 -3.68 58.96 -13.99
N ASP A 178 -3.89 59.02 -12.68
CA ASP A 178 -4.18 57.89 -11.81
C ASP A 178 -5.40 57.12 -12.32
N LYS A 179 -6.49 57.81 -12.72
CA LYS A 179 -7.68 57.17 -13.33
C LYS A 179 -7.32 56.42 -14.62
N LYS A 180 -6.50 57.00 -15.51
CA LYS A 180 -6.07 56.33 -16.76
C LYS A 180 -5.10 55.18 -16.50
N VAL A 181 -4.15 55.36 -15.59
CA VAL A 181 -3.16 54.35 -15.20
C VAL A 181 -3.84 53.17 -14.55
N MET A 182 -4.88 53.36 -13.73
CA MET A 182 -5.63 52.26 -13.14
C MET A 182 -6.39 51.43 -14.18
N VAL A 183 -6.98 52.08 -15.19
CA VAL A 183 -7.64 51.37 -16.30
C VAL A 183 -6.63 50.54 -17.10
N GLU A 184 -5.45 51.10 -17.39
CA GLU A 184 -4.41 50.39 -18.13
C GLU A 184 -3.72 49.30 -17.28
N PHE A 185 -3.59 49.53 -15.99
CA PHE A 185 -3.09 48.57 -15.01
C PHE A 185 -3.97 47.32 -14.98
N GLU A 186 -5.29 47.50 -14.90
CA GLU A 186 -6.24 46.38 -14.87
C GLU A 186 -6.22 45.58 -16.18
N LYS A 187 -6.12 46.26 -17.34
CA LYS A 187 -5.96 45.61 -18.65
C LYS A 187 -4.65 44.82 -18.76
N THR A 188 -3.55 45.38 -18.27
CA THR A 188 -2.23 44.72 -18.30
C THR A 188 -2.21 43.52 -17.36
N LYS A 189 -2.85 43.65 -16.18
CA LYS A 189 -3.04 42.55 -15.24
C LYS A 189 -3.85 41.41 -15.84
N GLN A 190 -4.97 41.71 -16.52
CA GLN A 190 -5.79 40.69 -17.20
C GLN A 190 -5.02 39.96 -18.30
N LYS A 191 -4.27 40.67 -19.14
CA LYS A 191 -3.43 40.05 -20.18
C LYS A 191 -2.35 39.14 -19.59
N ALA A 192 -1.71 39.57 -18.50
CA ALA A 192 -0.70 38.75 -17.82
C ALA A 192 -1.30 37.50 -17.15
N MET A 193 -2.52 37.59 -16.60
CA MET A 193 -3.24 36.43 -16.04
C MET A 193 -3.61 35.39 -17.13
N GLN A 194 -4.05 35.83 -18.32
CA GLN A 194 -4.35 34.92 -19.43
C GLN A 194 -3.13 34.13 -19.94
N GLY A 195 -1.92 34.68 -19.82
CA GLY A 195 -0.68 34.02 -20.23
C GLY A 195 -0.12 33.00 -19.23
N CYS A 196 -0.68 32.91 -18.01
CA CYS A 196 -0.16 32.05 -16.93
C CYS A 196 -0.79 30.65 -16.87
N GLY A 197 -1.82 30.36 -17.67
CA GLY A 197 -2.47 29.04 -17.72
C GLY A 197 -3.22 28.61 -16.45
N GLY A 198 -3.44 29.51 -15.47
CA GLY A 198 -4.21 29.22 -14.26
C GLY A 198 -5.72 29.37 -14.46
N GLU A 199 -6.50 28.44 -13.92
CA GLU A 199 -7.96 28.37 -14.07
C GLU A 199 -8.73 29.12 -12.96
N MET A 200 -8.11 29.37 -11.80
CA MET A 200 -8.73 30.02 -10.63
C MET A 200 -7.77 30.96 -9.89
N TYR A 201 -8.19 32.20 -9.60
CA TYR A 201 -7.41 33.22 -8.93
C TYR A 201 -8.10 33.74 -7.67
N LEU A 202 -7.45 33.58 -6.52
CA LEU A 202 -7.95 34.05 -5.24
C LEU A 202 -7.31 35.39 -4.84
N HIS A 203 -8.14 36.36 -4.52
CA HIS A 203 -7.72 37.67 -4.01
C HIS A 203 -7.91 37.72 -2.50
N LEU A 204 -6.85 38.06 -1.79
CA LEU A 204 -6.84 38.11 -0.32
C LEU A 204 -6.03 39.29 0.22
N GLU A 205 -6.28 39.64 1.47
CA GLU A 205 -5.60 40.75 2.15
C GLU A 205 -5.09 40.32 3.53
N PHE A 206 -3.78 40.47 3.76
CA PHE A 206 -3.20 40.36 5.09
C PHE A 206 -3.26 41.70 5.83
N ALA A 207 -3.25 41.65 7.17
CA ALA A 207 -3.18 42.85 7.98
C ALA A 207 -2.01 43.75 7.59
N SER A 208 -2.24 45.06 7.55
CA SER A 208 -1.20 46.06 7.33
C SER A 208 -0.78 46.68 8.66
N PHE A 209 0.52 46.92 8.84
CA PHE A 209 1.08 47.54 10.03
C PHE A 209 1.67 48.91 9.69
N GLU A 210 1.74 49.81 10.67
CA GLU A 210 2.31 51.16 10.50
C GLU A 210 3.79 51.09 10.08
N TYR A 211 4.53 50.13 10.65
CA TYR A 211 5.91 49.82 10.30
C TYR A 211 6.05 48.33 9.94
N PRO A 212 7.02 47.97 9.08
CA PRO A 212 7.30 46.59 8.73
C PRO A 212 7.45 45.67 9.94
N VAL A 213 6.81 44.52 9.95
CA VAL A 213 7.06 43.50 11.00
C VAL A 213 8.16 42.53 10.54
N ILE A 214 9.23 42.39 11.32
CA ILE A 214 10.38 41.51 11.04
C ILE A 214 10.39 40.34 12.04
N PHE A 215 10.63 39.12 11.56
CA PHE A 215 10.71 37.94 12.40
C PHE A 215 11.85 38.01 13.42
N ASN A 216 11.55 37.71 14.68
CA ASN A 216 12.54 37.50 15.74
C ASN A 216 12.00 36.56 16.83
N GLN A 217 12.71 35.46 17.08
CA GLN A 217 12.54 34.59 18.25
C GLN A 217 13.77 34.73 19.15
N ALA A 218 13.60 35.27 20.36
CA ALA A 218 14.61 35.12 21.40
C ALA A 218 14.36 33.80 22.15
N PRO A 219 15.40 33.13 22.69
CA PRO A 219 15.19 32.00 23.60
C PRO A 219 14.31 32.45 24.78
N PRO A 220 13.42 31.59 25.30
CA PRO A 220 12.64 31.93 26.47
C PRO A 220 13.61 32.31 27.61
N PRO A 221 13.35 33.40 28.35
CA PRO A 221 14.12 33.65 29.56
C PRO A 221 13.97 32.44 30.50
N PRO A 222 15.02 32.06 31.24
CA PRO A 222 14.92 30.99 32.22
C PRO A 222 13.81 31.33 33.20
N GLN A 223 12.74 30.54 33.19
CA GLN A 223 11.66 30.72 34.16
C GLN A 223 12.20 30.36 35.54
N PRO A 224 12.00 31.20 36.58
CA PRO A 224 12.28 30.79 37.94
C PRO A 224 11.39 29.58 38.30
N PRO A 225 11.83 28.71 39.21
CA PRO A 225 11.07 27.52 39.60
C PRO A 225 9.72 27.96 40.17
N VAL A 226 8.63 27.57 39.49
CA VAL A 226 7.28 27.73 40.01
C VAL A 226 7.13 26.74 41.16
N LEU A 227 7.09 27.25 42.38
CA LEU A 227 6.57 26.52 43.53
C LEU A 227 5.10 26.19 43.23
N SER A 228 4.83 24.89 43.08
CA SER A 228 3.47 24.35 42.87
C SER A 228 2.55 24.80 44.00
N ILE A 229 1.58 25.65 43.68
CA ILE A 229 0.39 25.85 44.50
C ILE A 229 -0.68 24.90 43.96
N ASN A 230 -1.17 24.02 44.83
CA ASN A 230 -2.20 23.05 44.57
C ASN A 230 -3.53 23.74 44.22
N GLU A 231 -3.97 23.67 42.97
CA GLU A 231 -5.39 23.76 42.61
C GLU A 231 -5.75 22.61 41.65
N PRO A 232 -6.76 21.79 41.98
CA PRO A 232 -7.22 20.74 41.09
C PRO A 232 -7.97 21.36 39.91
N THR A 233 -7.36 21.30 38.71
CA THR A 233 -8.05 21.67 37.47
C THR A 233 -8.75 20.44 36.91
N LEU A 234 -10.08 20.52 36.75
CA LEU A 234 -10.87 19.48 36.11
C LEU A 234 -10.58 19.51 34.60
N ILE A 235 -9.94 18.46 34.07
CA ILE A 235 -9.70 18.29 32.63
C ILE A 235 -10.78 17.35 32.12
N ASN A 236 -11.59 17.84 31.17
CA ASN A 236 -12.54 16.99 30.47
C ASN A 236 -11.78 16.03 29.56
N ASP A 237 -12.03 14.73 29.73
CA ASP A 237 -11.54 13.65 28.87
C ASP A 237 -12.05 13.87 27.43
N VAL A 238 -11.17 14.43 26.60
CA VAL A 238 -11.31 14.35 25.14
C VAL A 238 -10.33 13.28 24.70
N HIS A 239 -10.85 12.22 24.08
CA HIS A 239 -10.10 11.16 23.41
C HIS A 239 -9.30 11.75 22.22
N ASP A 240 -8.19 12.40 22.51
CA ASP A 240 -7.17 12.81 21.54
C ASP A 240 -5.94 11.91 21.75
N GLU A 241 -5.44 11.31 20.66
CA GLU A 241 -4.44 10.23 20.66
C GLU A 241 -3.03 10.61 21.19
N GLN A 242 -2.82 11.82 21.72
CA GLN A 242 -1.53 12.21 22.33
C GLN A 242 -1.73 13.16 23.51
N ASN A 243 -1.93 12.60 24.70
CA ASN A 243 -2.00 13.34 25.96
C ASN A 243 -0.63 14.07 26.22
N PRO A 244 -0.59 15.42 26.26
CA PRO A 244 0.64 16.17 26.48
C PRO A 244 1.27 15.93 27.86
N VAL A 245 0.43 15.60 28.85
CA VAL A 245 0.87 15.29 30.23
C VAL A 245 1.62 13.95 30.24
N GLU A 246 1.10 12.95 29.52
CA GLU A 246 1.78 11.65 29.37
C GLU A 246 3.10 11.78 28.61
N MET A 247 3.15 12.54 27.52
CA MET A 247 4.41 12.77 26.79
C MET A 247 5.46 13.49 27.65
N LYS A 248 5.04 14.41 28.53
CA LYS A 248 5.94 15.06 29.49
C LYS A 248 6.41 14.08 30.57
N TYR A 249 5.52 13.22 31.07
CA TYR A 249 5.85 12.19 32.06
C TYR A 249 6.85 11.17 31.49
N LEU A 250 6.61 10.63 30.28
CA LEU A 250 7.53 9.73 29.56
C LEU A 250 8.93 10.34 29.43
N LYS A 251 9.01 11.62 29.02
CA LYS A 251 10.29 12.34 28.90
C LYS A 251 11.03 12.48 30.25
N LEU A 252 10.31 12.61 31.36
CA LEU A 252 10.89 12.70 32.70
C LEU A 252 11.31 11.31 33.23
N ALA A 253 10.51 10.28 32.98
CA ALA A 253 10.83 8.90 33.34
C ALA A 253 12.08 8.40 32.60
N HIS A 254 12.19 8.66 31.29
CA HIS A 254 13.32 8.21 30.48
C HIS A 254 14.65 8.91 30.85
N ARG A 255 14.60 10.14 31.37
CA ARG A 255 15.79 10.87 31.86
C ARG A 255 16.37 10.32 33.16
N SER A 256 15.58 9.59 33.95
CA SER A 256 16.00 9.07 35.26
C SER A 256 16.64 7.68 35.20
N SER A 257 16.59 6.98 34.05
CA SER A 257 16.96 5.56 33.88
C SER A 257 18.47 5.28 33.66
N ILE A 258 19.35 6.13 34.19
CA ILE A 258 20.81 6.01 33.99
C ILE A 258 21.43 4.83 34.78
N TYR A 259 20.72 4.22 35.73
CA TYR A 259 21.28 3.25 36.70
C TYR A 259 20.73 1.79 36.64
N ASP A 260 20.02 1.38 35.57
CA ASP A 260 19.16 0.17 35.59
C ASP A 260 19.59 -1.01 34.70
N LYS A 261 20.90 -1.21 34.45
CA LYS A 261 21.37 -2.27 33.53
C LYS A 261 21.12 -3.70 34.02
N ASP A 262 21.13 -3.90 35.33
CA ASP A 262 20.98 -5.23 35.97
C ASP A 262 19.57 -5.51 36.48
N LEU A 263 18.61 -4.63 36.20
CA LEU A 263 17.23 -4.75 36.68
C LEU A 263 16.53 -5.96 36.04
N LYS A 264 15.89 -6.79 36.87
CA LYS A 264 15.11 -7.95 36.45
C LYS A 264 13.65 -7.79 36.84
N PRO A 265 12.69 -8.12 35.95
CA PRO A 265 11.28 -8.03 36.28
C PRO A 265 10.90 -9.06 37.34
N ASP A 266 9.96 -8.71 38.20
CA ASP A 266 9.31 -9.69 39.08
C ASP A 266 8.41 -10.65 38.30
N GLN A 267 7.78 -11.61 38.99
CA GLN A 267 6.94 -12.62 38.33
C GLN A 267 5.73 -12.00 37.60
N SER A 268 5.13 -10.95 38.16
CA SER A 268 3.96 -10.29 37.59
C SER A 268 4.33 -9.42 36.38
N GLU A 269 5.42 -8.66 36.49
CA GLU A 269 5.99 -7.86 35.40
C GLU A 269 6.43 -8.77 34.25
N ARG A 270 7.01 -9.94 34.54
CA ARG A 270 7.44 -10.90 33.51
C ARG A 270 6.25 -11.46 32.72
N ILE A 271 5.16 -11.84 33.38
CA ILE A 271 3.92 -12.29 32.72
C ILE A 271 3.37 -11.18 31.81
N GLN A 272 3.40 -9.92 32.26
CA GLN A 272 2.97 -8.79 31.44
C GLN A 272 3.88 -8.56 30.24
N ILE A 273 5.20 -8.62 30.41
CA ILE A 273 6.17 -8.50 29.31
C ILE A 273 5.94 -9.61 28.29
N ASP A 274 5.80 -10.87 28.71
CA ASP A 274 5.58 -11.99 27.81
C ASP A 274 4.28 -11.83 27.01
N LYS A 275 3.21 -11.34 27.66
CA LYS A 275 1.95 -10.99 27.00
C LYS A 275 2.13 -9.88 25.97
N ILE A 276 2.88 -8.81 26.27
CA ILE A 276 3.15 -7.71 25.35
C ILE A 276 3.97 -8.19 24.14
N VAL A 277 4.98 -9.05 24.37
CA VAL A 277 5.80 -9.61 23.30
C VAL A 277 4.97 -10.49 22.36
N SER A 278 3.96 -11.19 22.88
CA SER A 278 3.01 -11.96 22.05
C SER A 278 2.00 -11.11 21.26
N TYR A 279 1.95 -9.79 21.46
CA TYR A 279 1.04 -8.94 20.72
C TYR A 279 1.35 -8.94 19.23
N PRO A 280 0.31 -8.87 18.38
CA PRO A 280 0.52 -8.80 16.95
C PRO A 280 1.28 -7.52 16.57
N PRO A 281 2.01 -7.53 15.43
CA PRO A 281 2.83 -6.40 14.97
C PRO A 281 2.09 -5.05 14.89
N HIS A 282 0.81 -5.07 14.57
CA HIS A 282 -0.01 -3.86 14.39
C HIS A 282 -0.58 -3.28 15.69
N LYS A 283 -0.54 -4.02 16.81
CA LYS A 283 -1.13 -3.54 18.06
C LYS A 283 -0.27 -2.45 18.68
N ALA A 284 -0.85 -1.26 18.85
CA ALA A 284 -0.23 -0.17 19.57
C ALA A 284 -0.10 -0.49 21.07
N LEU A 285 1.06 -0.15 21.64
CA LEU A 285 1.32 -0.27 23.08
C LEU A 285 0.76 0.94 23.83
N THR A 286 0.13 0.69 24.97
CA THR A 286 -0.30 1.72 25.91
C THR A 286 0.91 2.40 26.57
N THR A 287 0.70 3.58 27.17
CA THR A 287 1.76 4.33 27.86
C THR A 287 2.42 3.51 28.99
N VAL A 288 1.62 2.81 29.79
CA VAL A 288 2.10 1.93 30.88
C VAL A 288 2.93 0.76 30.32
N GLU A 289 2.47 0.12 29.25
CA GLU A 289 3.22 -0.95 28.59
C GLU A 289 4.54 -0.44 28.02
N LYS A 290 4.56 0.75 27.40
CA LYS A 290 5.80 1.36 26.88
C LYS A 290 6.81 1.63 27.98
N GLU A 291 6.37 2.13 29.13
CA GLU A 291 7.24 2.37 30.28
C GLU A 291 7.82 1.07 30.85
N LEU A 292 7.01 0.02 30.94
CA LEU A 292 7.46 -1.29 31.39
C LEU A 292 8.56 -1.86 30.47
N ILE A 293 8.34 -1.79 29.15
CA ILE A 293 9.32 -2.25 28.15
C ILE A 293 10.59 -1.39 28.19
N TRP A 294 10.44 -0.07 28.33
CA TRP A 294 11.58 0.84 28.45
C TRP A 294 12.41 0.54 29.70
N LYS A 295 11.76 0.37 30.86
CA LYS A 295 12.39 0.02 32.15
C LYS A 295 13.24 -1.24 32.03
N PHE A 296 12.71 -2.30 31.42
CA PHE A 296 13.38 -3.60 31.32
C PHE A 296 14.14 -3.86 30.00
N ARG A 297 14.43 -2.82 29.20
CA ARG A 297 15.08 -2.94 27.88
C ARG A 297 16.36 -3.78 27.86
N TYR A 298 17.20 -3.72 28.89
CA TYR A 298 18.43 -4.53 28.98
C TYR A 298 18.15 -6.01 29.27
N PHE A 299 17.13 -6.31 30.08
CA PHE A 299 16.68 -7.68 30.31
C PHE A 299 16.08 -8.27 29.02
N MET A 300 15.28 -7.47 28.31
CA MET A 300 14.60 -7.86 27.08
C MET A 300 15.55 -8.01 25.88
N ALA A 301 16.72 -7.38 25.91
CA ALA A 301 17.75 -7.49 24.88
C ALA A 301 18.17 -8.94 24.56
N LYS A 302 17.92 -9.89 25.47
CA LYS A 302 18.17 -11.34 25.30
C LYS A 302 17.04 -12.09 24.57
N ASN A 303 16.03 -11.39 24.07
CA ASN A 303 14.94 -12.00 23.33
C ASN A 303 14.77 -11.25 22.00
N PRO A 304 15.22 -11.79 20.86
CA PRO A 304 15.16 -11.07 19.59
C PRO A 304 13.73 -10.65 19.18
N LYS A 305 12.71 -11.43 19.58
CA LYS A 305 11.31 -11.17 19.24
C LYS A 305 10.73 -9.92 19.90
N SER A 306 11.39 -9.39 20.93
CA SER A 306 10.90 -8.22 21.66
C SER A 306 11.49 -6.89 21.18
N LEU A 307 12.49 -6.92 20.27
CA LEU A 307 13.08 -5.72 19.68
C LEU A 307 12.03 -4.83 18.98
N PRO A 308 11.10 -5.35 18.14
CA PRO A 308 10.08 -4.51 17.52
C PRO A 308 9.22 -3.76 18.55
N LYS A 309 8.87 -4.42 19.67
CA LYS A 309 8.09 -3.80 20.75
C LYS A 309 8.88 -2.70 21.45
N PHE A 310 10.17 -2.91 21.72
CA PHE A 310 11.04 -1.86 22.26
C PHE A 310 11.14 -0.66 21.32
N LEU A 311 11.30 -0.89 20.01
CA LEU A 311 11.42 0.20 19.03
C LEU A 311 10.14 1.02 18.86
N GLN A 312 8.96 0.46 19.20
CA GLN A 312 7.71 1.21 19.31
C GLN A 312 7.65 2.13 20.54
N CYS A 313 8.48 1.89 21.56
CA CYS A 313 8.59 2.70 22.76
C CYS A 313 9.52 3.91 22.60
N VAL A 314 10.43 3.87 21.62
CA VAL A 314 11.41 4.95 21.38
C VAL A 314 10.71 6.19 20.82
N ASP A 315 10.83 7.33 21.50
CA ASP A 315 10.43 8.63 20.95
C ASP A 315 11.49 9.11 19.94
N TRP A 316 11.27 8.77 18.67
CA TRP A 316 12.16 9.14 17.56
C TRP A 316 12.24 10.66 17.28
N LYS A 317 11.43 11.48 17.97
CA LYS A 317 11.51 12.95 17.89
C LYS A 317 12.44 13.55 18.95
N ASP A 318 12.79 12.81 20.00
CA ASP A 318 13.68 13.27 21.06
C ASP A 318 15.12 12.76 20.85
N PRO A 319 16.10 13.64 20.59
CA PRO A 319 17.48 13.24 20.31
C PRO A 319 18.11 12.33 21.37
N GLN A 320 17.78 12.53 22.66
CA GLN A 320 18.34 11.69 23.74
C GLN A 320 17.79 10.26 23.69
N ASN A 321 16.48 10.12 23.42
CA ASN A 321 15.84 8.82 23.23
C ASN A 321 16.33 8.13 21.96
N VAL A 322 16.53 8.87 20.88
CA VAL A 322 17.08 8.34 19.61
C VAL A 322 18.46 7.73 19.83
N VAL A 323 19.37 8.44 20.52
CA VAL A 323 20.72 7.93 20.79
C VAL A 323 20.66 6.63 21.59
N GLN A 324 19.88 6.58 22.67
CA GLN A 324 19.73 5.36 23.47
C GLN A 324 19.06 4.23 22.68
N GLY A 325 18.04 4.53 21.88
CA GLY A 325 17.35 3.57 21.04
C GLY A 325 18.29 2.94 20.03
N VAL A 326 19.09 3.74 19.33
CA VAL A 326 20.08 3.27 18.34
C VAL A 326 21.17 2.44 19.02
N GLU A 327 21.73 2.89 20.15
CA GLU A 327 22.71 2.10 20.91
C GLU A 327 22.17 0.75 21.40
N MET A 328 20.87 0.67 21.68
CA MET A 328 20.24 -0.56 22.14
C MET A 328 20.01 -1.57 21.01
N ILE A 329 19.85 -1.13 19.76
CA ILE A 329 19.68 -2.02 18.60
C ILE A 329 20.85 -2.99 18.48
N ASP A 330 22.09 -2.49 18.60
CA ASP A 330 23.31 -3.31 18.46
C ASP A 330 23.61 -4.17 19.71
N LYS A 331 22.94 -3.90 20.85
CA LYS A 331 23.03 -4.71 22.07
C LYS A 331 22.00 -5.83 22.12
N TRP A 332 20.97 -5.75 21.29
CA TRP A 332 19.94 -6.78 21.22
C TRP A 332 20.50 -8.04 20.56
N GLU A 333 20.07 -9.21 21.04
CA GLU A 333 20.35 -10.47 20.38
C GLU A 333 19.87 -10.40 18.91
N PRO A 334 20.70 -10.79 17.94
CA PRO A 334 20.37 -10.65 16.53
C PRO A 334 19.10 -11.45 16.21
N MET A 335 18.13 -10.79 15.58
CA MET A 335 16.94 -11.47 15.08
C MET A 335 17.21 -12.22 13.78
N ASP A 336 16.39 -13.22 13.51
CA ASP A 336 16.41 -13.93 12.24
C ASP A 336 15.89 -13.03 11.09
N PRO A 337 16.20 -13.35 9.83
CA PRO A 337 15.74 -12.56 8.68
C PRO A 337 14.22 -12.42 8.59
N THR A 338 13.45 -13.42 9.05
CA THR A 338 11.98 -13.37 8.99
C THR A 338 11.40 -12.39 10.02
N GLY A 339 12.02 -12.31 11.21
CA GLY A 339 11.70 -11.30 12.21
C GLY A 339 12.00 -9.87 11.74
N ALA A 340 13.05 -9.68 10.93
CA ALA A 340 13.44 -8.38 10.40
C ALA A 340 12.40 -7.75 9.46
N LEU A 341 11.51 -8.56 8.86
CA LEU A 341 10.42 -8.06 8.02
C LEU A 341 9.45 -7.12 8.76
N GLU A 342 9.23 -7.35 10.07
CA GLU A 342 8.38 -6.48 10.91
C GLU A 342 8.94 -5.04 10.96
N LEU A 343 10.27 -4.92 11.05
CA LEU A 343 11.00 -3.65 11.11
C LEU A 343 11.01 -2.88 9.78
N LEU A 344 10.53 -3.49 8.70
CA LEU A 344 10.38 -2.83 7.40
C LEU A 344 8.97 -2.25 7.18
N SER A 345 8.04 -2.46 8.11
CA SER A 345 6.68 -1.94 8.02
C SER A 345 6.60 -0.40 8.08
N LYS A 346 5.41 0.14 7.80
CA LYS A 346 5.15 1.60 7.83
C LYS A 346 5.38 2.25 9.21
N GLN A 347 5.39 1.46 10.28
CA GLN A 347 5.60 1.93 11.65
C GLN A 347 7.05 2.38 11.88
N PHE A 348 8.01 1.68 11.28
CA PHE A 348 9.43 1.91 11.50
C PHE A 348 10.03 2.70 10.33
N LYS A 349 10.12 4.03 10.49
CA LYS A 349 10.64 4.95 9.47
C LYS A 349 12.07 5.40 9.72
N HIS A 350 12.62 5.13 10.90
CA HIS A 350 13.96 5.58 11.26
C HIS A 350 15.04 4.80 10.48
N ILE A 351 16.02 5.53 9.95
CA ILE A 351 17.04 4.96 9.04
C ILE A 351 17.88 3.86 9.70
N GLU A 352 18.27 4.02 10.97
CA GLU A 352 19.08 3.01 11.66
C GLU A 352 18.31 1.71 11.94
N VAL A 353 16.98 1.80 12.16
CA VAL A 353 16.13 0.61 12.29
C VAL A 353 16.06 -0.14 10.96
N ARG A 354 15.89 0.60 9.85
CA ARG A 354 15.87 0.01 8.51
C ARG A 354 17.22 -0.58 8.11
N LYS A 355 18.33 0.09 8.41
CA LYS A 355 19.67 -0.45 8.17
C LYS A 355 19.89 -1.74 8.95
N TYR A 356 19.48 -1.79 10.22
CA TYR A 356 19.54 -3.02 11.00
C TYR A 356 18.71 -4.15 10.35
N ALA A 357 17.47 -3.87 9.95
CA ALA A 357 16.63 -4.85 9.27
C ALA A 357 17.29 -5.37 7.98
N VAL A 358 17.88 -4.48 7.18
CA VAL A 358 18.63 -4.86 5.96
C VAL A 358 19.86 -5.70 6.28
N ARG A 359 20.65 -5.37 7.31
CA ARG A 359 21.78 -6.21 7.76
C ARG A 359 21.34 -7.63 8.12
N ARG A 360 20.11 -7.82 8.61
CA ARG A 360 19.55 -9.14 8.89
C ARG A 360 19.07 -9.86 7.63
N LEU A 361 18.47 -9.14 6.68
CA LEU A 361 18.13 -9.71 5.38
C LEU A 361 19.36 -10.09 4.52
N GLU A 362 20.52 -9.48 4.74
CA GLU A 362 21.77 -9.86 4.07
C GLU A 362 22.20 -11.30 4.36
N GLU A 363 21.78 -11.86 5.50
CA GLU A 363 22.04 -13.26 5.87
C GLU A 363 21.12 -14.27 5.16
N ALA A 364 19.99 -13.81 4.61
CA ALA A 364 19.04 -14.68 3.92
C ALA A 364 19.54 -15.08 2.53
N SER A 365 19.24 -16.31 2.13
CA SER A 365 19.49 -16.81 0.78
C SER A 365 18.63 -16.11 -0.27
N ASP A 366 19.05 -16.13 -1.55
CA ASP A 366 18.25 -15.56 -2.64
C ASP A 366 16.86 -16.23 -2.75
N ASP A 367 16.76 -17.53 -2.43
CA ASP A 367 15.49 -18.28 -2.41
C ASP A 367 14.53 -17.81 -1.30
N GLU A 368 15.08 -17.42 -0.15
CA GLU A 368 14.31 -16.79 0.92
C GLU A 368 13.88 -15.38 0.53
N ILE A 369 14.79 -14.58 -0.02
CA ILE A 369 14.46 -13.22 -0.52
C ILE A 369 13.33 -13.29 -1.55
N LEU A 370 13.38 -14.24 -2.49
CA LEU A 370 12.32 -14.48 -3.47
C LEU A 370 10.97 -14.79 -2.82
N SER A 371 10.97 -15.56 -1.73
CA SER A 371 9.75 -15.92 -1.00
C SER A 371 8.99 -14.73 -0.41
N TYR A 372 9.65 -13.61 -0.12
CA TYR A 372 9.02 -12.39 0.39
C TYR A 372 9.33 -11.12 -0.43
N LEU A 373 9.83 -11.27 -1.67
CA LEU A 373 10.23 -10.16 -2.53
C LEU A 373 9.09 -9.19 -2.81
N LEU A 374 7.87 -9.70 -3.00
CA LEU A 374 6.69 -8.85 -3.23
C LEU A 374 6.50 -7.85 -2.08
N GLN A 375 6.62 -8.34 -0.84
CA GLN A 375 6.48 -7.54 0.38
C GLN A 375 7.66 -6.58 0.56
N LEU A 376 8.88 -6.99 0.20
CA LEU A 376 10.03 -6.08 0.23
C LEU A 376 9.87 -4.94 -0.76
N VAL A 377 9.36 -5.20 -1.96
CA VAL A 377 9.05 -4.14 -2.93
C VAL A 377 8.02 -3.18 -2.34
N GLN A 378 6.95 -3.68 -1.70
CA GLN A 378 5.99 -2.81 -1.02
C GLN A 378 6.65 -1.97 0.08
N ALA A 379 7.52 -2.60 0.89
CA ALA A 379 8.22 -1.98 2.01
C ALA A 379 9.21 -0.89 1.59
N MET A 380 9.82 -1.01 0.39
CA MET A 380 10.62 0.08 -0.19
C MET A 380 9.77 1.35 -0.29
N GLY A 381 8.46 1.25 -0.53
CA GLY A 381 7.54 2.39 -0.60
C GLY A 381 7.55 3.27 0.66
N TYR A 382 8.00 2.75 1.79
CA TYR A 382 8.11 3.48 3.05
C TYR A 382 9.46 4.16 3.29
N GLU A 383 10.45 3.93 2.41
CA GLU A 383 11.76 4.58 2.47
C GLU A 383 11.66 6.06 2.11
N ARG A 384 12.47 6.89 2.79
CA ARG A 384 12.54 8.33 2.54
C ARG A 384 13.44 8.63 1.34
N THR A 385 13.20 9.75 0.67
CA THR A 385 14.05 10.20 -0.45
C THR A 385 15.51 10.35 0.01
N GLY A 386 16.43 9.63 -0.63
CA GLY A 386 17.87 9.65 -0.30
C GLY A 386 18.31 8.64 0.76
N GLU A 387 17.37 8.00 1.47
CA GLU A 387 17.62 7.00 2.50
C GLU A 387 16.99 5.66 2.08
N ILE A 388 17.68 4.92 1.22
CA ILE A 388 17.13 3.76 0.50
C ILE A 388 17.88 2.42 0.74
N PRO A 389 18.20 2.04 2.00
CA PRO A 389 19.02 0.85 2.29
C PRO A 389 18.41 -0.45 1.74
N LEU A 390 17.09 -0.62 1.80
CA LEU A 390 16.42 -1.82 1.29
C LEU A 390 16.43 -1.84 -0.25
N THR A 391 16.17 -0.69 -0.89
CA THR A 391 16.25 -0.60 -2.36
C THR A 391 17.67 -0.92 -2.85
N ASP A 392 18.71 -0.35 -2.22
CA ASP A 392 20.11 -0.59 -2.58
C ASP A 392 20.50 -2.07 -2.40
N PHE A 393 20.13 -2.67 -1.29
CA PHE A 393 20.34 -4.10 -1.02
C PHE A 393 19.74 -5.00 -2.11
N ILE A 394 18.46 -4.80 -2.44
CA ILE A 394 17.78 -5.64 -3.45
C ILE A 394 18.32 -5.39 -4.84
N ILE A 395 18.66 -4.15 -5.22
CA ILE A 395 19.31 -3.87 -6.51
C ILE A 395 20.63 -4.64 -6.61
N LYS A 396 21.49 -4.57 -5.58
CA LYS A 396 22.79 -5.26 -5.57
C LYS A 396 22.66 -6.79 -5.70
N ARG A 397 21.66 -7.38 -5.05
CA ARG A 397 21.35 -8.82 -5.17
C ARG A 397 20.81 -9.14 -6.57
N ALA A 398 19.83 -8.37 -7.05
CA ALA A 398 19.18 -8.58 -8.34
C ALA A 398 20.17 -8.47 -9.52
N CYS A 399 21.17 -7.58 -9.45
CA CYS A 399 22.21 -7.49 -10.49
C CYS A 399 23.04 -8.77 -10.67
N LYS A 400 23.00 -9.69 -9.69
CA LYS A 400 23.77 -10.96 -9.70
C LYS A 400 22.91 -12.20 -9.95
N ASN A 401 21.58 -12.10 -9.80
CA ASN A 401 20.65 -13.22 -9.91
C ASN A 401 19.49 -12.85 -10.85
N PHE A 402 19.40 -13.53 -11.99
CA PHE A 402 18.41 -13.21 -13.02
C PHE A 402 16.96 -13.50 -12.60
N GLU A 403 16.71 -14.57 -11.83
CA GLU A 403 15.36 -14.86 -11.33
C GLU A 403 14.88 -13.73 -10.40
N LEU A 404 15.75 -13.29 -9.50
CA LEU A 404 15.48 -12.15 -8.62
C LEU A 404 15.27 -10.85 -9.41
N ALA A 405 16.12 -10.57 -10.39
CA ALA A 405 15.98 -9.41 -11.28
C ALA A 405 14.68 -9.41 -12.06
N ASN A 406 14.26 -10.56 -12.58
CA ASN A 406 13.03 -10.71 -13.35
C ASN A 406 11.81 -10.36 -12.49
N TYR A 407 11.65 -11.00 -11.33
CA TYR A 407 10.51 -10.71 -10.46
C TYR A 407 10.55 -9.28 -9.91
N PHE A 408 11.72 -8.80 -9.49
CA PHE A 408 11.90 -7.43 -9.02
C PHE A 408 11.52 -6.40 -10.09
N HIS A 409 11.92 -6.63 -11.34
CA HIS A 409 11.55 -5.79 -12.47
C HIS A 409 10.03 -5.69 -12.65
N TRP A 410 9.32 -6.82 -12.66
CA TRP A 410 7.88 -6.84 -12.86
C TRP A 410 7.13 -6.20 -11.70
N TYR A 411 7.54 -6.46 -10.46
CA TYR A 411 6.89 -5.90 -9.28
C TYR A 411 7.05 -4.37 -9.25
N LEU A 412 8.25 -3.85 -9.55
CA LEU A 412 8.46 -2.41 -9.71
C LEU A 412 7.68 -1.82 -10.90
N THR A 413 7.58 -2.56 -12.00
CA THR A 413 6.87 -2.11 -13.21
C THR A 413 5.39 -1.90 -12.90
N VAL A 414 4.73 -2.88 -12.28
CA VAL A 414 3.33 -2.78 -11.86
C VAL A 414 3.12 -1.58 -10.95
N GLU A 415 3.93 -1.43 -9.89
CA GLU A 415 3.81 -0.30 -8.95
C GLU A 415 4.12 1.06 -9.58
N SER A 416 4.97 1.12 -10.61
CA SER A 416 5.35 2.37 -11.28
C SER A 416 4.26 2.98 -12.15
N VAL A 417 3.21 2.22 -12.48
CA VAL A 417 2.08 2.65 -13.31
C VAL A 417 1.06 3.46 -12.51
N ARG A 418 1.13 3.44 -11.18
CA ARG A 418 0.24 4.22 -10.31
C ARG A 418 0.35 5.72 -10.61
N ASN A 419 -0.80 6.39 -10.62
CA ASN A 419 -0.90 7.84 -10.90
C ASN A 419 -0.70 8.73 -9.66
N ASP A 420 -0.21 8.16 -8.55
CA ASP A 420 -0.01 8.85 -7.28
C ASP A 420 1.48 9.13 -6.99
N HIS A 421 1.76 9.75 -5.83
CA HIS A 421 3.14 9.99 -5.38
C HIS A 421 3.94 8.69 -5.26
N ARG A 422 3.30 7.61 -4.81
CA ARG A 422 3.96 6.31 -4.61
C ARG A 422 4.42 5.72 -5.94
N GLY A 423 3.60 5.78 -6.99
CA GLY A 423 3.97 5.37 -8.34
C GLY A 423 5.16 6.14 -8.88
N LYS A 424 5.22 7.47 -8.66
CA LYS A 424 6.38 8.29 -9.03
C LYS A 424 7.65 7.83 -8.29
N CYS A 425 7.56 7.49 -7.01
CA CYS A 425 8.69 6.93 -6.26
C CYS A 425 9.15 5.58 -6.80
N PHE A 426 8.24 4.65 -7.10
CA PHE A 426 8.58 3.36 -7.70
C PHE A 426 9.17 3.50 -9.10
N LYS A 427 8.68 4.45 -9.91
CA LYS A 427 9.26 4.78 -11.21
C LYS A 427 10.71 5.27 -11.10
N LYS A 428 11.05 6.04 -10.06
CA LYS A 428 12.45 6.43 -9.77
C LYS A 428 13.30 5.19 -9.42
N LYS A 429 12.79 4.29 -8.57
CA LYS A 429 13.48 3.05 -8.19
C LYS A 429 13.71 2.10 -9.37
N LEU A 430 12.71 1.94 -10.24
CA LEU A 430 12.84 1.18 -11.48
C LEU A 430 13.94 1.74 -12.39
N ARG A 431 14.04 3.07 -12.49
CA ARG A 431 15.15 3.72 -13.23
C ARG A 431 16.51 3.48 -12.58
N LEU A 432 16.59 3.56 -11.25
CA LEU A 432 17.83 3.25 -10.52
C LEU A 432 18.27 1.80 -10.75
N PHE A 433 17.33 0.86 -10.69
CA PHE A 433 17.60 -0.54 -10.98
C PHE A 433 18.06 -0.77 -12.42
N HIS A 434 17.37 -0.20 -13.41
CA HIS A 434 17.79 -0.30 -14.81
C HIS A 434 19.15 0.35 -15.06
N LEU A 435 19.46 1.46 -14.38
CA LEU A 435 20.79 2.10 -14.43
C LEU A 435 21.87 1.18 -13.85
N ALA A 436 21.63 0.59 -12.67
CA ALA A 436 22.56 -0.36 -12.06
C ALA A 436 22.82 -1.57 -12.97
N LEU A 437 21.77 -2.16 -13.55
CA LEU A 437 21.93 -3.23 -14.53
C LEU A 437 22.68 -2.77 -15.79
N SER A 438 22.44 -1.56 -16.30
CA SER A 438 23.17 -1.09 -17.48
C SER A 438 24.68 -0.94 -17.24
N LEU A 439 25.09 -0.71 -15.98
CA LEU A 439 26.49 -0.58 -15.58
C LEU A 439 27.12 -1.94 -15.25
N GLU A 440 26.38 -2.84 -14.62
CA GLU A 440 26.93 -4.12 -14.12
C GLU A 440 26.64 -5.31 -15.06
N ASN A 441 25.45 -5.37 -15.67
CA ASN A 441 24.99 -6.51 -16.47
C ASN A 441 23.94 -6.11 -17.54
N ASP A 442 24.39 -5.45 -18.60
CA ASP A 442 23.53 -4.96 -19.70
C ASP A 442 22.80 -6.10 -20.44
N VAL A 443 23.35 -7.32 -20.42
CA VAL A 443 22.70 -8.51 -21.00
C VAL A 443 21.40 -8.83 -20.28
N MET A 444 21.40 -8.79 -18.94
CA MET A 444 20.19 -8.98 -18.13
C MET A 444 19.16 -7.88 -18.41
N LEU A 445 19.59 -6.61 -18.50
CA LEU A 445 18.68 -5.51 -18.84
C LEU A 445 18.01 -5.73 -20.20
N LYS A 446 18.77 -6.16 -21.22
CA LYS A 446 18.23 -6.49 -22.55
C LYS A 446 17.22 -7.64 -22.49
N GLN A 447 17.48 -8.68 -21.70
CA GLN A 447 16.53 -9.78 -21.48
C GLN A 447 15.22 -9.29 -20.85
N LEU A 448 15.29 -8.47 -19.80
CA LEU A 448 14.10 -7.88 -19.17
C LEU A 448 13.28 -7.03 -20.17
N LYS A 449 13.95 -6.19 -20.96
CA LYS A 449 13.28 -5.36 -21.99
C LYS A 449 12.62 -6.17 -23.10
N ARG A 450 13.22 -7.30 -23.48
CA ARG A 450 12.59 -8.25 -24.42
C ARG A 450 11.38 -8.94 -23.80
N GLY A 451 11.43 -9.26 -22.50
CA GLY A 451 10.28 -9.72 -21.73
C GLY A 451 9.12 -8.72 -21.70
N GLU A 452 9.41 -7.43 -21.48
CA GLU A 452 8.40 -6.35 -21.58
C GLU A 452 7.74 -6.32 -22.97
N GLU A 453 8.54 -6.43 -24.04
CA GLU A 453 8.01 -6.41 -25.41
C GLU A 453 7.14 -7.64 -25.72
N LEU A 454 7.55 -8.83 -25.27
CA LEU A 454 6.73 -10.04 -25.40
C LEU A 454 5.34 -9.83 -24.78
N VAL A 455 5.28 -9.32 -23.55
CA VAL A 455 3.99 -9.06 -22.88
C VAL A 455 3.18 -8.02 -23.65
N LYS A 456 3.78 -6.94 -24.16
CA LYS A 456 3.09 -5.96 -25.01
C LYS A 456 2.54 -6.57 -26.31
N VAL A 457 3.24 -7.52 -26.92
CA VAL A 457 2.72 -8.28 -28.08
C VAL A 457 1.50 -9.10 -27.67
N ILE A 458 1.59 -9.85 -26.56
CA ILE A 458 0.47 -10.67 -26.05
C ILE A 458 -0.76 -9.80 -25.74
N THR A 459 -0.58 -8.65 -25.07
CA THR A 459 -1.66 -7.69 -24.82
C THR A 459 -2.30 -7.18 -26.12
N ARG A 460 -1.51 -6.90 -27.17
CA ARG A 460 -2.03 -6.51 -28.49
C ARG A 460 -2.86 -7.64 -29.13
N ILE A 461 -2.40 -8.89 -29.03
CA ILE A 461 -3.14 -10.06 -29.51
C ILE A 461 -4.49 -10.16 -28.80
N GLN A 462 -4.51 -10.10 -27.47
CA GLN A 462 -5.73 -10.18 -26.65
C GLN A 462 -6.75 -9.13 -27.08
N ARG A 463 -6.30 -7.88 -27.26
CA ARG A 463 -7.17 -6.78 -27.72
C ARG A 463 -7.81 -7.11 -29.08
N HIS A 464 -7.01 -7.48 -30.06
CA HIS A 464 -7.52 -7.85 -31.37
C HIS A 464 -8.48 -9.04 -31.33
N ILE A 465 -8.21 -10.08 -30.53
CA ILE A 465 -9.11 -11.22 -30.37
C ILE A 465 -10.45 -10.82 -29.73
N ARG A 466 -10.44 -9.87 -28.78
CA ARG A 466 -11.67 -9.32 -28.18
C ARG A 466 -12.50 -8.57 -29.22
N ASP A 467 -11.86 -7.78 -30.07
CA ASP A 467 -12.53 -6.97 -31.11
C ASP A 467 -13.20 -7.83 -32.21
N LEU A 468 -12.73 -9.06 -32.43
CA LEU A 468 -13.33 -9.97 -33.41
C LEU A 468 -14.79 -10.32 -33.05
N GLN A 469 -15.70 -10.12 -34.01
CA GLN A 469 -17.12 -10.49 -33.88
C GLN A 469 -17.37 -11.93 -34.40
N TYR A 470 -16.65 -12.91 -33.84
CA TYR A 470 -16.76 -14.32 -34.20
C TYR A 470 -17.00 -15.21 -32.97
N ASN A 471 -17.53 -16.42 -33.19
CA ASN A 471 -17.64 -17.41 -32.13
C ASN A 471 -16.26 -17.93 -31.69
N ARG A 472 -16.18 -18.52 -30.49
CA ARG A 472 -14.92 -18.99 -29.90
C ARG A 472 -14.10 -19.92 -30.82
N PRO A 473 -14.68 -20.96 -31.46
CA PRO A 473 -13.91 -21.83 -32.35
C PRO A 473 -13.25 -21.11 -33.53
N LYS A 474 -13.96 -20.15 -34.14
CA LYS A 474 -13.40 -19.35 -35.24
C LYS A 474 -12.34 -18.37 -34.74
N LYS A 475 -12.53 -17.75 -33.56
CA LYS A 475 -11.48 -16.94 -32.91
C LYS A 475 -10.21 -17.74 -32.63
N ILE A 476 -10.33 -18.99 -32.17
CA ILE A 476 -9.19 -19.89 -31.96
C ILE A 476 -8.45 -20.13 -33.27
N LYS A 477 -9.15 -20.51 -34.35
CA LYS A 477 -8.49 -20.72 -35.65
C LYS A 477 -7.73 -19.49 -36.14
N ILE A 478 -8.35 -18.32 -36.07
CA ILE A 478 -7.70 -17.04 -36.43
C ILE A 478 -6.47 -16.77 -35.54
N PHE A 479 -6.58 -17.03 -34.24
CA PHE A 479 -5.48 -16.86 -33.30
C PHE A 479 -4.30 -17.80 -33.64
N GLN A 480 -4.58 -19.07 -33.93
CA GLN A 480 -3.57 -20.05 -34.34
C GLN A 480 -2.90 -19.63 -35.65
N GLU A 481 -3.68 -19.22 -36.66
CA GLU A 481 -3.18 -18.70 -37.94
C GLU A 481 -2.25 -17.50 -37.75
N TRP A 482 -2.60 -16.57 -36.85
CA TRP A 482 -1.78 -15.39 -36.57
C TRP A 482 -0.41 -15.72 -35.99
N LEU A 483 -0.26 -16.85 -35.29
CA LEU A 483 0.99 -17.29 -34.66
C LEU A 483 1.88 -18.13 -35.59
N THR A 484 1.42 -18.46 -36.81
CA THR A 484 2.22 -19.19 -37.80
C THR A 484 3.32 -18.32 -38.42
N GLU A 485 4.28 -18.94 -39.12
CA GLU A 485 5.38 -18.26 -39.84
C GLU A 485 4.91 -17.17 -40.81
N LYS A 486 3.70 -17.31 -41.36
CA LYS A 486 3.11 -16.35 -42.32
C LYS A 486 2.01 -15.49 -41.69
N GLY A 487 1.77 -15.65 -40.39
CA GLY A 487 0.72 -14.98 -39.64
C GLY A 487 1.05 -13.53 -39.27
N LYS A 488 0.04 -12.80 -38.79
CA LYS A 488 0.16 -11.40 -38.35
C LYS A 488 1.22 -11.20 -37.23
N PHE A 489 1.43 -12.21 -36.39
CA PHE A 489 2.38 -12.20 -35.28
C PHE A 489 3.49 -13.25 -35.49
N SER A 490 3.94 -13.43 -36.73
CA SER A 490 4.96 -14.41 -37.13
C SER A 490 6.28 -14.31 -36.36
N ALA A 491 6.62 -13.13 -35.84
CA ALA A 491 7.80 -12.94 -34.97
C ALA A 491 7.76 -13.75 -33.66
N LEU A 492 6.58 -14.24 -33.24
CA LEU A 492 6.46 -15.14 -32.10
C LEU A 492 6.65 -16.61 -32.48
N HIS A 493 6.50 -16.97 -33.77
CA HIS A 493 6.60 -18.36 -34.23
C HIS A 493 7.98 -18.94 -33.91
N ARG A 494 9.03 -18.19 -34.25
CA ARG A 494 10.40 -18.41 -33.80
C ARG A 494 11.02 -17.10 -33.38
N MET A 495 11.68 -17.10 -32.23
CA MET A 495 12.32 -15.94 -31.64
C MET A 495 13.67 -16.31 -31.03
N PRO A 496 14.61 -15.35 -30.88
CA PRO A 496 15.84 -15.62 -30.15
C PRO A 496 15.52 -16.01 -28.70
N GLU A 497 16.41 -16.79 -28.09
CA GLU A 497 16.26 -17.27 -26.70
C GLU A 497 15.88 -16.12 -25.76
N LEU A 498 14.80 -16.31 -25.02
CA LEU A 498 14.29 -15.35 -24.05
C LEU A 498 13.87 -16.12 -22.79
N ALA A 499 14.35 -15.70 -21.63
CA ALA A 499 13.83 -16.24 -20.38
C ALA A 499 12.36 -15.84 -20.22
N LEU A 500 11.50 -16.81 -19.88
CA LEU A 500 10.07 -16.57 -19.76
C LEU A 500 9.77 -15.67 -18.56
N PRO A 501 9.09 -14.52 -18.72
CA PRO A 501 8.79 -13.61 -17.60
C PRO A 501 8.12 -14.29 -16.39
N LEU A 502 7.21 -15.22 -16.64
CA LEU A 502 6.48 -15.95 -15.59
C LEU A 502 7.37 -16.93 -14.82
N ASP A 503 8.31 -17.59 -15.52
CA ASP A 503 9.24 -18.58 -14.97
C ASP A 503 10.63 -18.41 -15.62
N PRO A 504 11.48 -17.55 -15.06
CA PRO A 504 12.75 -17.16 -15.68
C PRO A 504 13.77 -18.30 -15.79
N ASN A 505 13.52 -19.44 -15.13
CA ASN A 505 14.33 -20.65 -15.26
C ASN A 505 14.08 -21.42 -16.57
N ASN A 506 13.03 -21.07 -17.33
CA ASN A 506 12.72 -21.66 -18.62
C ASN A 506 12.97 -20.66 -19.76
N GLU A 507 13.81 -21.06 -20.72
CA GLU A 507 14.10 -20.28 -21.93
C GLU A 507 13.16 -20.67 -23.07
N ILE A 508 12.46 -19.69 -23.64
CA ILE A 508 11.56 -19.86 -24.78
C ILE A 508 12.24 -19.48 -26.10
N VAL A 509 11.91 -20.21 -27.16
CA VAL A 509 12.43 -20.01 -28.53
C VAL A 509 11.34 -19.78 -29.58
N GLY A 510 10.07 -19.81 -29.16
CA GLY A 510 8.93 -19.58 -30.05
C GLY A 510 7.62 -20.04 -29.43
N VAL A 511 6.54 -20.06 -30.22
CA VAL A 511 5.23 -20.58 -29.84
C VAL A 511 4.84 -21.77 -30.70
N ILE A 512 3.98 -22.64 -30.17
CA ILE A 512 3.38 -23.77 -30.89
C ILE A 512 1.96 -23.37 -31.30
N PRO A 513 1.74 -22.91 -32.56
CA PRO A 513 0.48 -22.28 -32.95
C PRO A 513 -0.73 -23.21 -32.78
N GLU A 514 -0.60 -24.49 -33.14
CA GLU A 514 -1.69 -25.47 -33.17
C GLU A 514 -2.24 -25.76 -31.75
N LYS A 515 -1.42 -25.52 -30.72
CA LYS A 515 -1.77 -25.71 -29.31
C LYS A 515 -2.27 -24.42 -28.62
N ALA A 516 -2.28 -23.29 -29.33
CA ALA A 516 -2.84 -22.04 -28.80
C ALA A 516 -4.37 -22.13 -28.73
N THR A 517 -4.96 -21.54 -27.69
CA THR A 517 -6.41 -21.66 -27.41
C THR A 517 -6.96 -20.40 -26.73
N ILE A 518 -8.29 -20.34 -26.60
CA ILE A 518 -9.01 -19.27 -25.88
C ILE A 518 -9.91 -19.95 -24.85
N PHE A 519 -9.71 -19.61 -23.57
CA PHE A 519 -10.48 -20.19 -22.47
C PHE A 519 -11.92 -19.69 -22.45
N LYS A 520 -12.83 -20.54 -21.96
CA LYS A 520 -14.26 -20.21 -21.84
C LYS A 520 -14.48 -19.33 -20.60
N SER A 521 -14.34 -18.02 -20.77
CA SER A 521 -14.64 -17.00 -19.74
C SER A 521 -15.08 -15.69 -20.40
N ALA A 522 -15.74 -14.80 -19.66
CA ALA A 522 -16.24 -13.52 -20.14
C ALA A 522 -15.14 -12.64 -20.76
N MET A 523 -13.93 -12.67 -20.19
CA MET A 523 -12.77 -11.90 -20.67
C MET A 523 -11.97 -12.60 -21.78
N ALA A 524 -12.39 -13.80 -22.23
CA ALA A 524 -11.72 -14.61 -23.23
C ALA A 524 -10.18 -14.71 -23.07
N PRO A 525 -9.68 -15.24 -21.93
CA PRO A 525 -8.24 -15.36 -21.68
C PRO A 525 -7.53 -16.20 -22.75
N LEU A 526 -6.32 -15.79 -23.15
CA LEU A 526 -5.51 -16.51 -24.14
C LEU A 526 -4.71 -17.62 -23.47
N GLY A 527 -4.74 -18.81 -24.06
CA GLY A 527 -3.79 -19.88 -23.77
C GLY A 527 -2.70 -19.91 -24.83
N ILE A 528 -1.47 -19.59 -24.47
CA ILE A 528 -0.31 -19.61 -25.38
C ILE A 528 0.61 -20.75 -24.95
N ARG A 529 0.96 -21.62 -25.90
CA ARG A 529 1.94 -22.68 -25.70
C ARG A 529 3.28 -22.24 -26.28
N PHE A 530 4.27 -22.06 -25.42
CA PHE A 530 5.64 -21.77 -25.83
C PHE A 530 6.43 -23.06 -26.08
N LEU A 531 7.35 -23.00 -27.03
CA LEU A 531 8.41 -23.98 -27.22
C LEU A 531 9.61 -23.57 -26.39
N LEU A 532 10.04 -24.44 -25.48
CA LEU A 532 11.25 -24.25 -24.68
C LEU A 532 12.48 -24.65 -25.50
N LYS A 533 13.65 -24.15 -25.08
CA LYS A 533 14.95 -24.49 -25.70
C LYS A 533 15.29 -25.99 -25.65
N ASP A 534 14.75 -26.71 -24.66
CA ASP A 534 14.93 -28.15 -24.48
C ASP A 534 13.82 -28.99 -25.16
N ASP A 535 13.13 -28.41 -26.14
CA ASP A 535 12.05 -29.01 -26.93
C ASP A 535 10.78 -29.40 -26.13
N ARG A 536 10.71 -29.08 -24.84
CA ARG A 536 9.47 -29.20 -24.07
C ARG A 536 8.51 -28.06 -24.39
N ASP A 537 7.23 -28.25 -24.08
CA ASP A 537 6.22 -27.20 -24.20
C ASP A 537 5.84 -26.61 -22.84
N TYR A 538 5.54 -25.31 -22.79
CA TYR A 538 5.12 -24.61 -21.57
C TYR A 538 3.88 -23.77 -21.87
N MET A 539 2.79 -23.98 -21.13
CA MET A 539 1.56 -23.23 -21.34
C MET A 539 1.39 -22.13 -20.33
N ILE A 540 1.18 -20.94 -20.85
CA ILE A 540 0.70 -19.81 -20.07
C ILE A 540 -0.77 -19.52 -20.39
N LEU A 541 -1.45 -18.95 -19.42
CA LEU A 541 -2.74 -18.30 -19.57
C LEU A 541 -2.53 -16.81 -19.32
N PHE A 542 -2.89 -15.99 -20.31
CA PHE A 542 -2.89 -14.54 -20.19
C PHE A 542 -4.32 -14.06 -19.90
N LYS A 543 -4.51 -13.35 -18.79
CA LYS A 543 -5.76 -12.66 -18.47
C LYS A 543 -5.60 -11.16 -18.65
N SER A 544 -6.67 -10.53 -19.14
CA SER A 544 -6.80 -9.07 -19.25
C SER A 544 -8.19 -8.67 -18.81
N GLY A 545 -8.28 -7.67 -17.94
CA GLY A 545 -9.50 -7.20 -17.29
C GLY A 545 -9.59 -7.50 -15.78
N ASP A 546 -8.68 -8.32 -15.24
CA ASP A 546 -8.66 -8.73 -13.84
C ASP A 546 -7.36 -8.28 -13.15
N ASP A 547 -7.44 -7.89 -11.88
CA ASP A 547 -6.25 -7.55 -11.07
C ASP A 547 -5.66 -8.82 -10.43
N LEU A 548 -4.60 -9.35 -11.03
CA LEU A 548 -3.97 -10.60 -10.58
C LEU A 548 -3.02 -10.44 -9.41
N ARG A 549 -2.83 -9.22 -8.87
CA ARG A 549 -1.96 -9.01 -7.69
C ARG A 549 -2.49 -9.74 -6.47
N GLN A 550 -3.82 -9.89 -6.36
CA GLN A 550 -4.46 -10.69 -5.32
C GLN A 550 -4.10 -12.18 -5.45
N ASP A 551 -4.36 -12.79 -6.60
CA ASP A 551 -3.99 -14.18 -6.88
C ASP A 551 -2.49 -14.42 -6.68
N GLN A 552 -1.66 -13.50 -7.16
CA GLN A 552 -0.21 -13.59 -7.01
C GLN A 552 0.22 -13.61 -5.54
N PHE A 553 -0.35 -12.74 -4.70
CA PHE A 553 -0.06 -12.72 -3.28
C PHE A 553 -0.52 -14.01 -2.58
N VAL A 554 -1.72 -14.50 -2.89
CA VAL A 554 -2.25 -15.74 -2.30
C VAL A 554 -1.40 -16.94 -2.70
N VAL A 555 -1.03 -17.06 -3.98
CA VAL A 555 -0.16 -18.11 -4.47
C VAL A 555 1.23 -18.03 -3.82
N GLN A 556 1.80 -16.84 -3.66
CA GLN A 556 3.06 -16.66 -2.95
C GLN A 556 2.98 -17.19 -1.51
N LEU A 557 1.88 -16.91 -0.80
CA LEU A 557 1.64 -17.45 0.54
C LEU A 557 1.50 -18.97 0.54
N ILE A 558 0.79 -19.56 -0.43
CA ILE A 558 0.69 -21.02 -0.58
C ILE A 558 2.08 -21.63 -0.80
N THR A 559 2.89 -21.04 -1.67
CA THR A 559 4.29 -21.48 -1.90
C THR A 559 5.13 -21.41 -0.64
N LEU A 560 5.00 -20.32 0.14
CA LEU A 560 5.71 -20.19 1.41
C LEU A 560 5.25 -21.23 2.42
N MET A 561 3.93 -21.42 2.58
CA MET A 561 3.37 -22.43 3.48
C MET A 561 3.82 -23.85 3.10
N ASP A 562 3.87 -24.16 1.80
CA ASP A 562 4.41 -25.43 1.29
C ASP A 562 5.90 -25.62 1.66
N LYS A 563 6.73 -24.58 1.49
CA LYS A 563 8.14 -24.60 1.94
C LYS A 563 8.26 -24.82 3.45
N LEU A 564 7.44 -24.15 4.27
CA LEU A 564 7.44 -24.30 5.73
C LEU A 564 7.05 -25.71 6.16
N LEU A 565 6.03 -26.30 5.51
CA LEU A 565 5.60 -27.68 5.77
C LEU A 565 6.70 -28.68 5.40
N LYS A 566 7.34 -28.51 4.24
CA LYS A 566 8.44 -29.35 3.80
C LYS A 566 9.69 -29.24 4.69
N TYR A 567 9.96 -28.06 5.25
CA TYR A 567 11.05 -27.86 6.21
C TYR A 567 10.87 -28.70 7.48
N GLU A 568 9.62 -28.88 7.93
CA GLU A 568 9.26 -29.77 9.04
C GLU A 568 9.02 -31.23 8.58
N ASN A 569 9.48 -31.60 7.39
CA ASN A 569 9.35 -32.92 6.76
C ASN A 569 7.92 -33.38 6.44
N LEU A 570 6.96 -32.44 6.33
CA LEU A 570 5.60 -32.73 5.93
C LEU A 570 5.36 -32.30 4.47
N ASP A 571 5.61 -33.20 3.52
CA ASP A 571 5.27 -32.96 2.11
C ASP A 571 3.80 -33.31 1.83
N LEU A 572 2.98 -32.28 1.67
CA LEU A 572 1.56 -32.40 1.34
C LEU A 572 1.28 -32.43 -0.17
N GLN A 573 2.30 -32.52 -1.02
CA GLN A 573 2.13 -32.61 -2.49
C GLN A 573 1.34 -31.45 -3.09
N LEU A 574 1.50 -30.24 -2.53
CA LEU A 574 0.83 -29.03 -3.02
C LEU A 574 1.34 -28.65 -4.41
N THR A 575 0.52 -27.93 -5.17
CA THR A 575 0.84 -27.49 -6.53
C THR A 575 0.62 -25.98 -6.67
N PRO A 576 1.48 -25.15 -6.02
CA PRO A 576 1.44 -23.71 -6.22
C PRO A 576 1.89 -23.37 -7.64
N TYR A 577 0.92 -23.09 -8.51
CA TYR A 577 1.17 -22.65 -9.89
C TYR A 577 1.69 -21.21 -9.91
N ARG A 578 2.49 -20.82 -10.91
CA ARG A 578 3.03 -19.46 -10.97
C ARG A 578 1.99 -18.43 -11.42
N VAL A 579 2.04 -17.24 -10.82
CA VAL A 579 1.24 -16.07 -11.20
C VAL A 579 2.14 -14.85 -11.25
N LEU A 580 2.00 -14.05 -12.31
CA LEU A 580 2.73 -12.80 -12.47
C LEU A 580 1.80 -11.71 -13.00
N ALA A 581 1.47 -10.74 -12.15
CA ALA A 581 0.84 -9.50 -12.58
C ALA A 581 1.82 -8.70 -13.45
N THR A 582 1.37 -8.26 -14.62
CA THR A 582 2.15 -7.42 -15.54
C THR A 582 1.61 -5.99 -15.60
N SER A 583 0.40 -5.76 -15.05
CA SER A 583 -0.28 -4.48 -14.88
C SER A 583 -1.29 -4.61 -13.73
N PHE A 584 -2.06 -3.54 -13.45
CA PHE A 584 -3.22 -3.55 -12.54
C PHE A 584 -4.42 -4.35 -13.06
N ASN A 585 -4.40 -4.72 -14.34
CA ASN A 585 -5.53 -5.37 -15.03
C ASN A 585 -5.08 -6.47 -16.00
N GLU A 586 -3.80 -6.87 -15.97
CA GLU A 586 -3.25 -7.87 -16.88
C GLU A 586 -2.21 -8.71 -16.14
N GLY A 587 -2.08 -9.97 -16.57
CA GLY A 587 -0.98 -10.81 -16.12
C GLY A 587 -1.01 -12.23 -16.68
N LEU A 588 -0.02 -12.99 -16.25
CA LEU A 588 0.33 -14.31 -16.73
C LEU A 588 0.10 -15.33 -15.61
N LEU A 589 -0.49 -16.47 -15.96
CA LEU A 589 -0.67 -17.61 -15.08
C LEU A 589 -0.08 -18.85 -15.73
N GLU A 590 0.50 -19.72 -14.93
CA GLU A 590 0.90 -21.05 -15.37
C GLU A 590 -0.33 -21.93 -15.56
N CYS A 591 -0.36 -22.69 -16.66
CA CYS A 591 -1.33 -23.75 -16.83
C CYS A 591 -0.71 -25.10 -16.46
N VAL A 592 -1.02 -25.59 -15.27
CA VAL A 592 -0.66 -26.94 -14.81
C VAL A 592 -1.31 -27.97 -15.73
N ASN A 593 -0.51 -28.63 -16.57
CA ASN A 593 -0.99 -29.58 -17.56
C ASN A 593 -0.28 -30.92 -17.43
N PRO A 594 -1.00 -32.05 -17.60
CA PRO A 594 -2.46 -32.18 -17.72
C PRO A 594 -3.17 -31.95 -16.36
N SER A 595 -4.31 -31.25 -16.36
CA SER A 595 -5.23 -31.15 -15.22
C SER A 595 -6.67 -30.97 -15.68
N GLN A 596 -7.64 -31.29 -14.82
CA GLN A 596 -9.08 -31.12 -15.09
C GLN A 596 -9.79 -30.61 -13.84
N SER A 597 -10.85 -29.82 -13.99
CA SER A 597 -11.68 -29.44 -12.85
C SER A 597 -12.42 -30.67 -12.29
N ILE A 598 -12.63 -30.71 -10.97
CA ILE A 598 -13.41 -31.75 -10.31
C ILE A 598 -14.82 -31.80 -10.90
N ALA A 599 -15.43 -30.65 -11.19
CA ALA A 599 -16.72 -30.59 -11.88
C ALA A 599 -16.72 -31.31 -13.24
N SER A 600 -15.65 -31.19 -14.03
CA SER A 600 -15.50 -31.90 -15.32
C SER A 600 -15.33 -33.41 -15.11
N VAL A 601 -14.52 -33.80 -14.12
CA VAL A 601 -14.32 -35.22 -13.76
C VAL A 601 -15.65 -35.87 -13.37
N LEU A 602 -16.45 -35.20 -12.54
CA LEU A 602 -17.72 -35.74 -12.06
C LEU A 602 -18.82 -35.78 -13.13
N LYS A 603 -18.83 -34.81 -14.06
CA LYS A 603 -19.76 -34.81 -15.20
C LYS A 603 -19.41 -35.86 -16.26
N SER A 604 -18.17 -36.36 -16.27
CA SER A 604 -17.72 -37.35 -17.23
C SER A 604 -18.41 -38.70 -17.02
N LYS A 605 -19.14 -39.16 -18.04
CA LYS A 605 -19.74 -40.50 -18.05
C LYS A 605 -18.68 -41.62 -17.90
N LYS A 606 -17.43 -41.37 -18.31
CA LYS A 606 -16.33 -42.35 -18.20
C LYS A 606 -16.00 -42.70 -16.74
N PHE A 607 -16.16 -41.76 -15.82
CA PHE A 607 -15.79 -41.92 -14.41
C PHE A 607 -16.99 -42.08 -13.48
N GLU A 608 -18.21 -42.09 -14.05
CA GLU A 608 -19.47 -42.26 -13.33
C GLU A 608 -19.61 -41.36 -12.09
N GLY A 609 -19.13 -40.11 -12.18
CA GLY A 609 -19.22 -39.19 -11.06
C GLY A 609 -18.31 -39.51 -9.87
N ASN A 610 -17.21 -40.26 -10.05
CA ASN A 610 -16.36 -40.68 -8.94
C ASN A 610 -14.87 -40.37 -9.18
N ILE A 611 -14.25 -39.65 -8.23
CA ILE A 611 -12.84 -39.24 -8.27
C ILE A 611 -11.90 -40.46 -8.23
N GLN A 612 -12.21 -41.50 -7.44
CA GLN A 612 -11.40 -42.71 -7.39
C GLN A 612 -11.39 -43.45 -8.72
N LYS A 613 -12.53 -43.49 -9.44
CA LYS A 613 -12.59 -44.05 -10.80
C LYS A 613 -11.75 -43.25 -11.78
N TYR A 614 -11.70 -41.92 -11.65
CA TYR A 614 -10.80 -41.08 -12.42
C TYR A 614 -9.33 -41.45 -12.16
N LEU A 615 -8.90 -41.55 -10.90
CA LEU A 615 -7.53 -41.87 -10.51
C LEU A 615 -7.12 -43.29 -10.97
N ARG A 616 -8.01 -44.28 -10.86
CA ARG A 616 -7.77 -45.65 -11.37
C ARG A 616 -7.61 -45.72 -12.89
N ALA A 617 -8.20 -44.76 -13.61
CA ALA A 617 -8.16 -44.71 -15.07
C ALA A 617 -6.93 -43.97 -15.61
N GLN A 618 -6.08 -43.40 -14.74
CA GLN A 618 -4.83 -42.74 -15.14
C GLN A 618 -3.68 -43.75 -15.21
N GLU A 619 -2.62 -43.38 -15.93
CA GLU A 619 -1.37 -44.13 -15.92
C GLU A 619 -0.61 -43.88 -14.61
N GLY A 620 -0.16 -44.96 -13.95
CA GLY A 620 0.61 -44.90 -12.70
C GLY A 620 0.02 -45.77 -11.58
N ASP A 621 0.62 -45.69 -10.39
CA ASP A 621 0.13 -46.38 -9.20
C ASP A 621 -1.08 -45.64 -8.60
N TYR A 622 -2.24 -46.30 -8.61
CA TYR A 622 -3.47 -45.77 -8.04
C TYR A 622 -3.32 -45.43 -6.54
N ASN A 623 -2.60 -46.24 -5.76
CA ASN A 623 -2.45 -46.01 -4.33
C ASN A 623 -1.61 -44.76 -4.08
N GLN A 624 -0.54 -44.56 -4.85
CA GLN A 624 0.27 -43.36 -4.80
C GLN A 624 -0.52 -42.11 -5.21
N SER A 625 -1.32 -42.22 -6.27
CA SER A 625 -2.17 -41.11 -6.72
C SER A 625 -3.27 -40.77 -5.71
N LEU A 626 -3.84 -41.77 -5.04
CA LEU A 626 -4.83 -41.56 -3.98
C LEU A 626 -4.20 -40.94 -2.73
N ASP A 627 -2.99 -41.36 -2.34
CA ASP A 627 -2.23 -40.76 -1.24
C ASP A 627 -1.89 -39.29 -1.55
N THR A 628 -1.46 -39.02 -2.79
CA THR A 628 -1.21 -37.65 -3.29
C THR A 628 -2.48 -36.79 -3.21
N PHE A 629 -3.63 -37.35 -3.57
CA PHE A 629 -4.93 -36.68 -3.43
C PHE A 629 -5.27 -36.36 -1.97
N VAL A 630 -5.09 -37.32 -1.06
CA VAL A 630 -5.34 -37.14 0.37
C VAL A 630 -4.44 -36.04 0.97
N ARG A 631 -3.14 -36.07 0.67
CA ARG A 631 -2.15 -35.09 1.13
C ARG A 631 -2.44 -33.68 0.62
N SER A 632 -2.61 -33.54 -0.69
CA SER A 632 -2.87 -32.24 -1.32
C SER A 632 -4.20 -31.65 -0.87
N CYS A 633 -5.23 -32.50 -0.73
CA CYS A 633 -6.50 -32.11 -0.15
C CYS A 633 -6.35 -31.59 1.29
N ALA A 634 -5.58 -32.26 2.15
CA ALA A 634 -5.35 -31.81 3.52
C ALA A 634 -4.68 -30.43 3.55
N GLY A 635 -3.60 -30.25 2.79
CA GLY A 635 -2.87 -28.99 2.79
C GLY A 635 -3.68 -27.82 2.23
N TYR A 636 -4.41 -27.98 1.11
CA TYR A 636 -5.28 -26.92 0.62
C TYR A 636 -6.47 -26.62 1.55
N CYS A 637 -7.04 -27.62 2.24
CA CYS A 637 -8.09 -27.38 3.24
C CYS A 637 -7.57 -26.52 4.42
N VAL A 638 -6.37 -26.82 4.93
CA VAL A 638 -5.75 -26.05 6.02
C VAL A 638 -5.40 -24.63 5.55
N ILE A 639 -4.75 -24.49 4.39
CA ILE A 639 -4.31 -23.18 3.89
C ILE A 639 -5.51 -22.28 3.56
N THR A 640 -6.55 -22.82 2.91
CA THR A 640 -7.75 -22.03 2.60
C THR A 640 -8.53 -21.64 3.83
N TYR A 641 -8.51 -22.43 4.90
CA TYR A 641 -9.06 -22.05 6.20
C TYR A 641 -8.30 -20.88 6.82
N ILE A 642 -6.98 -20.97 6.90
CA ILE A 642 -6.10 -19.93 7.49
C ILE A 642 -6.27 -18.61 6.73
N LEU A 643 -6.21 -18.65 5.40
CA LEU A 643 -6.30 -17.46 4.55
C LEU A 643 -7.75 -16.97 4.34
N GLY A 644 -8.75 -17.74 4.79
CA GLY A 644 -10.16 -17.42 4.62
C GLY A 644 -10.59 -17.31 3.15
N ILE A 645 -10.10 -18.21 2.30
CA ILE A 645 -10.38 -18.20 0.85
C ILE A 645 -11.83 -18.64 0.58
N GLY A 646 -12.59 -17.79 -0.09
CA GLY A 646 -13.99 -17.99 -0.46
C GLY A 646 -14.19 -18.66 -1.82
N ASP A 647 -15.45 -18.88 -2.21
CA ASP A 647 -15.85 -19.34 -3.56
C ASP A 647 -15.15 -20.63 -4.06
N ARG A 648 -14.99 -21.62 -3.18
CA ARG A 648 -14.40 -22.93 -3.51
C ARG A 648 -15.46 -23.89 -4.06
N HIS A 649 -15.95 -23.62 -5.26
CA HIS A 649 -16.83 -24.54 -5.98
C HIS A 649 -16.05 -25.54 -6.85
N LEU A 650 -16.69 -26.62 -7.28
CA LEU A 650 -16.04 -27.74 -7.99
C LEU A 650 -15.35 -27.36 -9.31
N ASP A 651 -15.71 -26.24 -9.95
CA ASP A 651 -15.00 -25.72 -11.13
C ASP A 651 -13.66 -25.02 -10.79
N ASN A 652 -13.46 -24.57 -9.54
CA ASN A 652 -12.23 -23.91 -9.05
C ASN A 652 -11.27 -24.92 -8.37
N LEU A 653 -11.64 -26.20 -8.34
CA LEU A 653 -10.83 -27.29 -7.82
C LEU A 653 -10.34 -28.12 -9.00
N LEU A 654 -9.04 -28.20 -9.21
CA LEU A 654 -8.43 -28.94 -10.30
C LEU A 654 -7.66 -30.15 -9.74
N ILE A 655 -7.62 -31.21 -10.53
CA ILE A 655 -6.88 -32.43 -10.22
C ILE A 655 -5.96 -32.82 -11.38
N THR A 656 -4.73 -33.21 -11.06
CA THR A 656 -3.78 -33.79 -12.03
C THR A 656 -3.98 -35.31 -12.12
N PRO A 657 -3.51 -35.97 -13.19
CA PRO A 657 -3.54 -37.43 -13.27
C PRO A 657 -2.80 -38.15 -12.15
N LYS A 658 -1.80 -37.50 -11.54
CA LYS A 658 -1.06 -38.01 -10.38
C LYS A 658 -1.81 -37.83 -9.05
N GLY A 659 -3.00 -37.24 -9.08
CA GLY A 659 -3.84 -37.03 -7.91
C GLY A 659 -3.59 -35.74 -7.15
N ASN A 660 -2.71 -34.83 -7.60
CA ASN A 660 -2.56 -33.52 -6.95
C ASN A 660 -3.86 -32.73 -7.11
N LEU A 661 -4.55 -32.47 -6.00
CA LEU A 661 -5.66 -31.53 -5.92
C LEU A 661 -5.10 -30.14 -5.66
N PHE A 662 -5.52 -29.15 -6.44
CA PHE A 662 -5.13 -27.77 -6.23
C PHE A 662 -6.28 -26.81 -6.55
N HIS A 663 -6.24 -25.65 -5.90
CA HIS A 663 -7.27 -24.63 -6.02
C HIS A 663 -6.78 -23.55 -6.99
N ILE A 664 -7.69 -23.00 -7.80
CA ILE A 664 -7.42 -21.85 -8.68
C ILE A 664 -8.39 -20.71 -8.38
N ASP A 665 -8.10 -19.53 -8.95
CA ASP A 665 -8.96 -18.33 -8.90
C ASP A 665 -9.20 -17.84 -7.47
N PHE A 666 -8.35 -16.96 -6.96
CA PHE A 666 -8.38 -16.51 -5.56
C PHE A 666 -9.07 -15.14 -5.39
N GLY A 667 -10.07 -14.85 -6.23
CA GLY A 667 -10.78 -13.56 -6.23
C GLY A 667 -11.59 -13.21 -4.97
N PHE A 668 -11.74 -14.13 -4.01
CA PHE A 668 -12.37 -13.88 -2.71
C PHE A 668 -11.48 -14.39 -1.57
N ILE A 669 -10.98 -13.49 -0.74
CA ILE A 669 -10.12 -13.81 0.41
C ILE A 669 -10.64 -13.21 1.73
N LEU A 670 -9.98 -13.56 2.85
CA LEU A 670 -10.20 -12.93 4.16
C LEU A 670 -11.65 -13.04 4.68
N GLY A 671 -12.31 -14.15 4.35
CA GLY A 671 -13.66 -14.48 4.79
C GLY A 671 -14.77 -13.92 3.92
N LYS A 672 -14.46 -13.19 2.83
CA LYS A 672 -15.45 -12.86 1.81
C LYS A 672 -15.85 -14.15 1.07
N ASP A 673 -17.14 -14.35 0.88
CA ASP A 673 -17.67 -15.46 0.12
C ASP A 673 -18.97 -15.03 -0.57
N PRO A 674 -19.20 -15.40 -1.84
CA PRO A 674 -20.48 -15.13 -2.50
C PRO A 674 -21.65 -15.91 -1.86
N LYS A 675 -21.38 -16.99 -1.12
CA LYS A 675 -22.40 -17.79 -0.42
C LYS A 675 -22.70 -17.18 0.96
N PRO A 676 -23.99 -17.07 1.35
CA PRO A 676 -24.39 -16.39 2.59
C PRO A 676 -23.99 -17.14 3.87
N LEU A 677 -23.81 -18.46 3.81
CA LEU A 677 -23.42 -19.30 4.95
C LEU A 677 -22.40 -20.36 4.50
N PRO A 678 -21.13 -19.97 4.27
CA PRO A 678 -20.10 -20.92 3.90
C PRO A 678 -19.77 -21.85 5.07
N PRO A 679 -19.46 -23.13 4.82
CA PRO A 679 -18.92 -24.00 5.85
C PRO A 679 -17.61 -23.43 6.39
N PRO A 680 -17.29 -23.70 7.67
CA PRO A 680 -16.14 -23.08 8.33
C PRO A 680 -14.80 -23.55 7.72
N MET A 681 -14.71 -24.80 7.26
CA MET A 681 -13.63 -25.31 6.40
C MET A 681 -14.15 -25.64 5.01
N LYS A 682 -13.36 -25.34 3.97
CA LYS A 682 -13.72 -25.62 2.57
C LYS A 682 -13.42 -27.08 2.22
N LEU A 683 -14.27 -27.98 2.72
CA LEU A 683 -14.29 -29.40 2.39
C LEU A 683 -15.66 -29.73 1.80
N CYS A 684 -15.70 -30.34 0.61
CA CYS A 684 -16.96 -30.75 -0.02
C CYS A 684 -17.17 -32.25 0.05
N LYS A 685 -18.42 -32.69 -0.17
CA LYS A 685 -18.82 -34.10 -0.10
C LYS A 685 -18.00 -34.96 -1.06
N GLU A 686 -17.80 -34.45 -2.27
CA GLU A 686 -17.11 -35.15 -3.35
C GLU A 686 -15.63 -35.39 -3.01
N MET A 687 -14.99 -34.50 -2.24
CA MET A 687 -13.62 -34.70 -1.74
C MET A 687 -13.58 -35.85 -0.73
N VAL A 688 -14.53 -35.89 0.21
CA VAL A 688 -14.64 -36.96 1.21
C VAL A 688 -14.95 -38.31 0.56
N GLU A 689 -15.87 -38.34 -0.40
CA GLU A 689 -16.17 -39.53 -1.19
C GLU A 689 -14.97 -39.96 -2.04
N GLY A 690 -14.19 -39.01 -2.56
CA GLY A 690 -12.91 -39.28 -3.24
C GLY A 690 -11.89 -40.01 -2.37
N MET A 691 -11.90 -39.78 -1.05
CA MET A 691 -11.07 -40.52 -0.08
C MET A 691 -11.62 -41.92 0.23
N GLY A 692 -12.84 -42.25 -0.19
CA GLY A 692 -13.52 -43.51 0.15
C GLY A 692 -14.57 -43.36 1.26
N GLY A 693 -14.93 -42.13 1.62
CA GLY A 693 -15.95 -41.80 2.61
C GLY A 693 -15.40 -41.53 4.01
N ALA A 694 -16.28 -41.05 4.90
CA ALA A 694 -15.92 -40.59 6.25
C ALA A 694 -15.45 -41.71 7.20
N SER A 695 -15.68 -42.98 6.85
CA SER A 695 -15.20 -44.16 7.59
C SER A 695 -13.93 -44.78 7.01
N SER A 696 -13.37 -44.22 5.93
CA SER A 696 -12.17 -44.75 5.27
C SER A 696 -10.88 -44.46 6.03
N GLU A 697 -9.89 -45.33 5.89
CA GLU A 697 -8.53 -45.12 6.42
C GLU A 697 -7.88 -43.84 5.85
N HIS A 698 -8.11 -43.58 4.55
CA HIS A 698 -7.62 -42.36 3.89
C HIS A 698 -8.22 -41.08 4.50
N TYR A 699 -9.49 -41.11 4.92
CA TYR A 699 -10.10 -39.98 5.61
C TYR A 699 -9.52 -39.77 7.03
N LEU A 700 -9.10 -40.85 7.71
CA LEU A 700 -8.36 -40.73 8.97
C LEU A 700 -7.00 -40.06 8.75
N LYS A 701 -6.21 -40.51 7.76
CA LYS A 701 -4.94 -39.89 7.37
C LYS A 701 -5.09 -38.42 6.95
N PHE A 702 -6.17 -38.10 6.23
CA PHE A 702 -6.51 -36.72 5.91
C PHE A 702 -6.63 -35.85 7.17
N LYS A 703 -7.35 -36.32 8.21
CA LYS A 703 -7.51 -35.58 9.47
C LYS A 703 -6.18 -35.42 10.21
N GLU A 704 -5.33 -36.44 10.22
CA GLU A 704 -3.99 -36.39 10.81
C GLU A 704 -3.12 -35.34 10.11
N HIS A 705 -3.01 -35.39 8.79
CA HIS A 705 -2.29 -34.40 7.99
C HIS A 705 -2.83 -32.97 8.20
N CYS A 706 -4.15 -32.80 8.33
CA CYS A 706 -4.74 -31.50 8.61
C CYS A 706 -4.28 -30.93 9.97
N CYS A 707 -4.29 -31.74 11.02
CA CYS A 707 -3.89 -31.31 12.36
C CYS A 707 -2.40 -30.98 12.42
N GLU A 708 -1.57 -31.85 11.82
CA GLU A 708 -0.11 -31.66 11.76
C GLU A 708 0.26 -30.40 10.98
N ALA A 709 -0.31 -30.24 9.78
CA ALA A 709 -0.09 -29.05 8.95
C ALA A 709 -0.56 -27.77 9.64
N TYR A 710 -1.72 -27.80 10.31
CA TYR A 710 -2.23 -26.65 11.06
C TYR A 710 -1.25 -26.24 12.17
N ASN A 711 -0.77 -27.18 12.97
CA ASN A 711 0.20 -26.89 14.04
C ASN A 711 1.55 -26.41 13.51
N ILE A 712 2.07 -26.97 12.43
CA ILE A 712 3.30 -26.49 11.78
C ILE A 712 3.15 -25.03 11.33
N LEU A 713 2.05 -24.71 10.63
CA LEU A 713 1.81 -23.36 10.15
C LEU A 713 1.56 -22.36 11.29
N ARG A 714 0.94 -22.78 12.41
CA ARG A 714 0.77 -21.96 13.63
C ARG A 714 2.09 -21.49 14.22
N LYS A 715 3.13 -22.33 14.24
CA LYS A 715 4.47 -21.95 14.71
C LYS A 715 5.07 -20.80 13.90
N SER A 716 4.68 -20.68 12.62
CA SER A 716 5.15 -19.65 11.68
C SER A 716 4.14 -18.51 11.47
N ALA A 717 3.13 -18.38 12.33
CA ALA A 717 2.06 -17.38 12.15
C ALA A 717 2.59 -15.94 12.06
N ASN A 718 3.62 -15.59 12.86
CA ASN A 718 4.19 -14.24 12.86
C ASN A 718 4.76 -13.83 11.49
N LEU A 719 5.43 -14.76 10.79
CA LEU A 719 5.93 -14.52 9.44
C LEU A 719 4.77 -14.23 8.48
N ILE A 720 3.74 -15.08 8.48
CA ILE A 720 2.58 -14.92 7.61
C ILE A 720 1.87 -13.59 7.89
N LEU A 721 1.67 -13.25 9.16
CA LEU A 721 1.06 -11.97 9.58
C LEU A 721 1.91 -10.76 9.18
N ASN A 722 3.24 -10.84 9.29
CA ASN A 722 4.16 -9.80 8.82
C ASN A 722 4.06 -9.59 7.31
N LEU A 723 3.91 -10.66 6.52
CA LEU A 723 3.74 -10.54 5.07
C LEU A 723 2.42 -9.86 4.71
N PHE A 724 1.32 -10.19 5.39
CA PHE A 724 0.05 -9.46 5.25
C PHE A 724 0.19 -7.99 5.63
N GLN A 725 0.90 -7.70 6.73
CA GLN A 725 1.12 -6.34 7.21
C GLN A 725 1.86 -5.46 6.19
N LEU A 726 2.80 -6.02 5.45
CA LEU A 726 3.54 -5.32 4.40
C LEU A 726 2.75 -5.13 3.10
N MET A 727 1.65 -5.88 2.92
CA MET A 727 0.77 -5.77 1.74
C MET A 727 -0.42 -4.82 1.93
N ILE A 728 -0.67 -4.32 3.15
CA ILE A 728 -1.83 -3.45 3.46
C ILE A 728 -1.97 -2.28 2.48
N ASP A 729 -0.88 -1.56 2.24
CA ASP A 729 -0.95 -0.33 1.44
C ASP A 729 -0.86 -0.63 -0.08
N ALA A 730 -0.78 -1.90 -0.51
CA ALA A 730 -0.63 -2.26 -1.94
C ALA A 730 -1.88 -1.97 -2.80
N ASP A 731 -2.98 -1.51 -2.19
CA ASP A 731 -4.30 -1.32 -2.83
C ASP A 731 -4.76 -2.56 -3.60
N ILE A 732 -4.67 -3.72 -2.95
CA ILE A 732 -5.28 -4.96 -3.45
C ILE A 732 -6.75 -4.95 -3.01
N PRO A 733 -7.73 -5.12 -3.91
CA PRO A 733 -9.16 -4.87 -3.66
C PRO A 733 -9.70 -5.45 -2.34
N ASP A 734 -9.47 -6.74 -2.07
CA ASP A 734 -10.00 -7.38 -0.86
C ASP A 734 -9.24 -7.04 0.42
N ILE A 735 -8.00 -6.55 0.32
CA ILE A 735 -7.16 -6.16 1.47
C ILE A 735 -7.41 -4.69 1.84
N SER A 736 -7.62 -3.83 0.84
CA SER A 736 -7.77 -2.38 1.03
C SER A 736 -9.06 -1.96 1.73
N ASP A 737 -10.11 -2.78 1.67
CA ASP A 737 -11.42 -2.42 2.23
C ASP A 737 -11.41 -2.31 3.76
N GLU A 738 -10.73 -3.24 4.45
CA GLU A 738 -10.63 -3.26 5.91
C GLU A 738 -9.26 -3.80 6.38
N PRO A 739 -8.15 -3.05 6.25
CA PRO A 739 -6.82 -3.64 6.38
C PRO A 739 -6.49 -4.19 7.77
N GLU A 740 -6.84 -3.47 8.83
CA GLU A 740 -6.59 -3.92 10.21
C GLU A 740 -7.46 -5.12 10.59
N LYS A 741 -8.75 -5.08 10.23
CA LYS A 741 -9.65 -6.22 10.46
C LYS A 741 -9.25 -7.45 9.65
N SER A 742 -8.69 -7.26 8.46
CA SER A 742 -8.24 -8.36 7.61
C SER A 742 -7.12 -9.17 8.26
N ILE A 743 -6.14 -8.49 8.87
CA ILE A 743 -5.06 -9.15 9.60
C ILE A 743 -5.59 -9.85 10.85
N LEU A 744 -6.48 -9.18 11.59
CA LEU A 744 -7.12 -9.77 12.77
C LEU A 744 -7.90 -11.05 12.41
N LYS A 745 -8.66 -11.06 11.30
CA LYS A 745 -9.37 -12.25 10.82
C LYS A 745 -8.42 -13.42 10.55
N VAL A 746 -7.26 -13.18 9.92
CA VAL A 746 -6.26 -14.23 9.68
C VAL A 746 -5.63 -14.68 11.00
N GLN A 747 -5.31 -13.76 11.89
CA GLN A 747 -4.75 -14.07 13.21
C GLN A 747 -5.69 -14.94 14.05
N GLU A 748 -6.98 -14.64 14.06
CA GLU A 748 -8.01 -15.42 14.75
C GLU A 748 -8.08 -16.87 14.23
N LYS A 749 -7.78 -17.12 12.95
CA LYS A 749 -7.74 -18.49 12.39
C LYS A 749 -6.58 -19.32 12.94
N PHE A 750 -5.49 -18.69 13.38
CA PHE A 750 -4.34 -19.43 13.95
C PHE A 750 -4.57 -19.89 15.39
N ARG A 751 -5.52 -19.30 16.13
CA ARG A 751 -5.82 -19.67 17.53
C ARG A 751 -4.54 -19.81 18.37
N LEU A 752 -3.73 -18.76 18.37
CA LEU A 752 -2.39 -18.74 19.00
C LEU A 752 -2.42 -18.89 20.52
N GLU A 753 -3.60 -18.70 21.13
CA GLU A 753 -3.84 -18.90 22.56
C GLU A 753 -3.94 -20.38 22.97
N LEU A 754 -4.17 -21.29 22.02
CA LEU A 754 -4.30 -22.73 22.28
C LEU A 754 -2.93 -23.43 22.31
N SER A 755 -2.78 -24.48 23.11
CA SER A 755 -1.65 -25.41 22.97
C SER A 755 -1.77 -26.24 21.69
N ASP A 756 -0.69 -26.92 21.28
CA ASP A 756 -0.68 -27.77 20.08
C ASP A 756 -1.71 -28.90 20.15
N GLU A 757 -1.95 -29.46 21.34
CA GLU A 757 -2.95 -30.52 21.55
C GLU A 757 -4.38 -29.97 21.46
N GLU A 758 -4.65 -28.84 22.11
CA GLU A 758 -5.95 -28.18 22.07
C GLU A 758 -6.30 -27.68 20.66
N ALA A 759 -5.31 -27.15 19.94
CA ALA A 759 -5.47 -26.72 18.55
C ALA A 759 -5.76 -27.91 17.62
N GLY A 760 -5.11 -29.06 17.84
CA GLY A 760 -5.42 -30.30 17.12
C GLY A 760 -6.87 -30.75 17.36
N LYS A 761 -7.32 -30.76 18.62
CA LYS A 761 -8.73 -31.08 18.98
C LYS A 761 -9.72 -30.09 18.35
N PHE A 762 -9.42 -28.80 18.41
CA PHE A 762 -10.21 -27.76 17.77
C PHE A 762 -10.33 -27.99 16.26
N PHE A 763 -9.22 -28.27 15.57
CA PHE A 763 -9.22 -28.47 14.13
C PHE A 763 -9.96 -29.76 13.74
N GLN A 764 -9.86 -30.84 14.51
CA GLN A 764 -10.68 -32.04 14.29
C GLN A 764 -12.18 -31.76 14.45
N ALA A 765 -12.57 -30.99 15.46
CA ALA A 765 -13.96 -30.58 15.65
C ALA A 765 -14.47 -29.76 14.45
N LEU A 766 -13.64 -28.84 13.93
CA LEU A 766 -13.93 -28.04 12.75
C LEU A 766 -14.16 -28.89 11.48
N ILE A 767 -13.33 -29.93 11.29
CA ILE A 767 -13.50 -30.88 10.17
C ILE A 767 -14.83 -31.61 10.33
N ASN A 768 -15.11 -32.14 11.52
CA ASN A 768 -16.34 -32.88 11.79
C ASN A 768 -17.58 -32.00 11.60
N GLU A 769 -17.56 -30.76 12.08
CA GLU A 769 -18.65 -29.80 11.87
C GLU A 769 -18.87 -29.51 10.38
N SER A 770 -17.78 -29.29 9.63
CA SER A 770 -17.85 -29.06 8.19
C SER A 770 -18.47 -30.25 7.46
N VAL A 771 -18.12 -31.47 7.83
CA VAL A 771 -18.68 -32.70 7.27
C VAL A 771 -20.14 -32.88 7.69
N SER A 772 -20.46 -32.71 8.97
CA SER A 772 -21.82 -32.77 9.51
C SER A 772 -22.73 -31.68 8.97
N ALA A 773 -22.23 -30.54 8.48
CA ALA A 773 -23.04 -29.53 7.80
C ALA A 773 -23.39 -29.94 6.35
N LEU A 774 -22.59 -30.79 5.71
CA LEU A 774 -22.80 -31.22 4.32
C LEU A 774 -23.90 -32.28 4.17
N PHE A 775 -24.05 -33.18 5.14
CA PHE A 775 -24.97 -34.33 5.03
C PHE A 775 -26.46 -34.03 5.32
N PRO A 776 -26.84 -33.12 6.25
CA PRO A 776 -28.24 -32.78 6.54
C PRO A 776 -28.98 -32.09 5.39
N GLN A 777 -28.26 -31.31 4.56
CA GLN A 777 -28.82 -30.63 3.39
C GLN A 777 -29.36 -31.62 2.35
N ILE A 778 -28.85 -32.85 2.31
CA ILE A 778 -29.32 -33.92 1.43
C ILE A 778 -30.57 -34.57 2.02
N THR A 779 -30.62 -34.81 3.34
CA THR A 779 -31.83 -35.37 3.98
C THR A 779 -33.04 -34.47 3.79
N GLU A 780 -32.92 -33.13 3.87
CA GLU A 780 -34.07 -32.23 3.61
C GLU A 780 -34.51 -32.19 2.14
N VAL A 781 -33.58 -32.26 1.19
CA VAL A 781 -33.89 -32.27 -0.25
C VAL A 781 -34.49 -33.63 -0.65
N VAL A 782 -33.96 -34.73 -0.10
CA VAL A 782 -34.50 -36.08 -0.27
C VAL A 782 -35.84 -36.24 0.46
N HIS A 783 -36.05 -35.63 1.63
CA HIS A 783 -37.34 -35.64 2.32
C HIS A 783 -38.39 -34.82 1.54
N ARG A 784 -38.01 -33.69 0.94
CA ARG A 784 -38.88 -32.91 0.04
C ARG A 784 -39.20 -33.67 -1.24
N TRP A 785 -38.23 -34.35 -1.85
CA TRP A 785 -38.46 -35.19 -3.03
C TRP A 785 -39.31 -36.42 -2.71
N ALA A 786 -39.09 -37.06 -1.56
CA ALA A 786 -39.90 -38.19 -1.10
C ALA A 786 -41.34 -37.79 -0.73
N GLN A 787 -41.56 -36.55 -0.26
CA GLN A 787 -42.90 -35.99 -0.07
C GLN A 787 -43.59 -35.66 -1.41
N TYR A 788 -42.84 -35.19 -2.41
CA TYR A 788 -43.38 -34.89 -3.75
C TYR A 788 -43.79 -36.16 -4.54
N TRP A 789 -43.23 -37.32 -4.22
CA TRP A 789 -43.60 -38.61 -4.81
C TRP A 789 -44.65 -39.39 -4.00
N ARG A 790 -45.03 -38.88 -2.82
CA ARG A 790 -46.11 -39.42 -1.98
C ARG A 790 -47.40 -38.60 -2.05
N ALA A 791 -47.38 -37.45 -2.73
CA ALA A 791 -48.55 -36.71 -3.19
C ALA A 791 -48.79 -37.07 -4.66
#